data_AF-A0A2N9EV69-F1
#
_entry.id   AF-A0A2N9EV69-F1
#
_cell.length_a   1.000
_cell.length_b   1.000
_cell.length_c   1.000
_cell.angle_alpha   90.00
_cell.angle_beta   90.00
_cell.angle_gamma   90.00
#
_symmetry.space_group_name_H-M   'P 1'
#
loop_
_entity.id
_entity.type
_entity.pdbx_description
1 polymer ?
#
loop_
_entity_poly.entity_id
_entity_poly.type
_entity_poly.pdbx_seq_one_letter_code
_entity_poly.pdbx_strand_id
1 'polypeptide(L)'
;MPSMAQGGLRKSTENHNQLNRNFPNHDSFSRKQKIAQHRKSLPIASVEKRLVDEVRKNDILIIVGETGSGKTTQLPQFLFNAGFCREGKTIGITQPRRVAAVTVAKRVAEECGVQLGQRVGYSIRFEDTTSGSTRIKYMTDGLLLREALLDPYLSRYSVIIVDEAHERTVHTDVLLGLLKDVQKARSKTFNGHLNSESKTTDGTMLDKDNGAAAISFLKQSQGGKFPPLKLVIMSASLDARGFSEYFGGAKAVHIQGRQFPVDIFYTHHAEPDYLDATLITIFQIHLEEGPGDILVFLTGQEEIESVERLIKERLQRLPEGSQKLLTVPIFSALPSEKQMRAFAPAPTGFRKVILATNIAETSITIPGIRYVIDPGFVKARSYDPLKGMESLIIVPTSKAQALQRSGRAGREGPGKCFRLYPEGEFEKLEDSTKPEIKRCNLSNVILQLKALGVDDILGFDFMEKPSRASIVKSLEQLYLLGALTDECKLSNPVGQQMARLPLDPVYSKALILASQFNCLEEMLITVALLSVESIFYTPREKFEEARTAMKCFSSPEGDHLTLINVYRASDEFLEKRTMGLNKEKSEKILRKWCKENFINSRSLRHARDIHSQIRGHVEQMGLCIASCGDDMLPFRRCLAASFFINAALKQPEGTYRALASGQVVQIHPSSVLFQAKPECIIFNELVQTNHKYIRNITRIDYLWLSELAPQSNLMVTGSFVWQWLFNLVQPLVSGCCLMAMYNDSMRSFLSRHLGRLNKLQLFESLLCAETHALVSVENTTTVDLDRAAVIGVSDVAPNTTPMGNSWACFTPKGVTFTRKPSKHLPNSSPFSSTTKKRTSSSKKKEKLEINDALIQQHALAAALLFHHHQQNGSLQLNRSTSVVYPSPAGPKKLPKSSSSRQRSRTDDSLIQPHQLVNKDLKIDGLETIHFVLVHGGGFGAWCWYKTITLLEEGGYRVDAVDLAASGIHALDTNSITSLAQYIKPLTDILEKLGDGEKVILVGHDFGGACISYVMELFPSKISKAIFIAAAMLSSGQSTLDMFSQQTGSNDLMQRAQIFLYTNGKDHPPTAIDLDKELVKDFLFNQSPAKDVALALVSMRPIPFAPVIEKLSLSEVNYGSVRRFYIVTQEDCAIPVALQENMINTNPPEGFFWLKGSDHAPFFSRPQSLHKILVEISQIPPKSES
;
A
#
# COMPACT_ATOMS: atom_id res chain seq x y z
N MET A 1 4.80 -47.97 -40.89
CA MET A 1 5.55 -49.13 -40.34
C MET A 1 6.45 -49.67 -41.44
N PRO A 2 7.58 -50.37 -41.17
CA PRO A 2 8.09 -50.80 -39.87
C PRO A 2 8.93 -49.72 -39.16
N SER A 3 10.18 -49.99 -38.75
CA SER A 3 10.87 -49.37 -37.61
C SER A 3 12.32 -49.87 -37.43
N MET A 4 13.04 -49.40 -36.37
CA MET A 4 14.25 -50.02 -35.74
C MET A 4 15.59 -49.91 -36.49
N ALA A 5 16.77 -50.18 -35.89
CA ALA A 5 17.32 -49.99 -34.53
C ALA A 5 18.80 -50.47 -34.53
N GLN A 6 19.56 -50.23 -33.44
CA GLN A 6 20.93 -50.75 -33.17
C GLN A 6 22.02 -50.16 -34.10
N GLY A 7 23.31 -50.15 -33.76
CA GLY A 7 24.05 -50.59 -32.55
C GLY A 7 25.54 -50.19 -32.68
N GLY A 8 26.32 -50.25 -31.60
CA GLY A 8 27.76 -49.89 -31.60
C GLY A 8 28.64 -50.84 -32.46
N LEU A 9 29.93 -50.58 -32.68
CA LEU A 9 30.92 -50.23 -31.67
C LEU A 9 32.09 -49.33 -32.16
N ARG A 10 32.95 -48.95 -31.20
CA ARG A 10 34.09 -48.00 -31.31
C ARG A 10 35.24 -48.47 -32.22
N LYS A 11 35.97 -47.48 -32.78
CA LYS A 11 37.46 -47.46 -32.71
C LYS A 11 37.98 -46.02 -32.67
N SER A 12 39.19 -45.87 -32.14
CA SER A 12 39.89 -44.63 -31.79
C SER A 12 40.77 -44.09 -32.91
N THR A 13 40.99 -42.77 -32.93
CA THR A 13 42.15 -42.13 -33.59
C THR A 13 42.57 -40.86 -32.85
N GLU A 14 43.87 -40.54 -32.92
CA GLU A 14 44.54 -39.48 -32.16
C GLU A 14 44.76 -38.19 -32.97
N ASN A 15 45.14 -37.14 -32.24
CA ASN A 15 46.11 -36.10 -32.63
C ASN A 15 45.93 -35.32 -33.95
N HIS A 16 45.33 -34.14 -33.83
CA HIS A 16 45.99 -32.90 -34.28
C HIS A 16 45.60 -31.73 -33.36
N ASN A 17 46.55 -31.21 -32.58
CA ASN A 17 46.52 -29.85 -32.02
C ASN A 17 47.87 -29.49 -31.33
N GLN A 18 48.86 -29.11 -32.13
CA GLN A 18 49.95 -28.25 -31.67
C GLN A 18 49.97 -27.00 -32.54
N LEU A 19 49.59 -25.84 -31.97
CA LEU A 19 50.08 -24.48 -32.26
C LEU A 19 49.16 -23.44 -31.60
N ASN A 20 49.33 -23.21 -30.29
CA ASN A 20 49.09 -21.91 -29.65
C ASN A 20 49.59 -21.90 -28.19
N ARG A 21 50.92 -21.79 -28.02
CA ARG A 21 51.50 -21.37 -26.74
C ARG A 21 51.58 -19.85 -26.74
N ASN A 22 50.59 -19.17 -26.16
CA ASN A 22 50.64 -17.72 -25.91
C ASN A 22 50.65 -17.42 -24.41
N PHE A 23 51.37 -16.34 -24.05
CA PHE A 23 51.84 -16.04 -22.70
C PHE A 23 50.73 -15.65 -21.70
N PRO A 24 50.66 -16.23 -20.48
CA PRO A 24 49.65 -15.86 -19.49
C PRO A 24 49.85 -14.48 -18.81
N ASN A 25 51.07 -13.94 -18.79
CA ASN A 25 51.40 -12.81 -17.91
C ASN A 25 51.08 -11.42 -18.47
N HIS A 26 51.17 -11.22 -19.78
CA HIS A 26 51.15 -9.88 -20.39
C HIS A 26 49.80 -9.16 -20.24
N ASP A 27 48.70 -9.92 -20.34
CA ASP A 27 47.34 -9.38 -20.29
C ASP A 27 46.94 -8.98 -18.85
N SER A 28 47.43 -9.73 -17.84
CA SER A 28 47.23 -9.39 -16.42
C SER A 28 47.90 -8.07 -16.02
N PHE A 29 49.08 -7.78 -16.58
CA PHE A 29 49.84 -6.56 -16.31
C PHE A 29 49.20 -5.34 -16.99
N SER A 30 48.82 -5.48 -18.27
CA SER A 30 48.05 -4.49 -19.03
C SER A 30 46.73 -4.13 -18.30
N ARG A 31 45.99 -5.13 -17.81
CA ARG A 31 44.76 -4.92 -17.04
C ARG A 31 45.00 -4.17 -15.72
N LYS A 32 46.06 -4.51 -14.97
CA LYS A 32 46.45 -3.78 -13.74
C LYS A 32 46.81 -2.31 -14.02
N GLN A 33 47.56 -2.03 -15.10
CA GLN A 33 47.89 -0.66 -15.49
C GLN A 33 46.65 0.15 -15.88
N LYS A 34 45.73 -0.41 -16.68
CA LYS A 34 44.46 0.24 -17.05
C LYS A 34 43.61 0.57 -15.83
N ILE A 35 43.52 -0.35 -14.85
CA ILE A 35 42.82 -0.11 -13.58
C ILE A 35 43.48 1.04 -12.80
N ALA A 36 44.81 1.06 -12.68
CA ALA A 36 45.53 2.12 -11.97
C ALA A 36 45.36 3.50 -12.63
N GLN A 37 45.39 3.58 -13.97
CA GLN A 37 45.11 4.80 -14.72
C GLN A 37 43.67 5.29 -14.50
N HIS A 38 42.68 4.39 -14.62
CA HIS A 38 41.27 4.71 -14.36
C HIS A 38 41.05 5.23 -12.93
N ARG A 39 41.69 4.62 -11.92
CA ARG A 39 41.58 5.09 -10.53
C ARG A 39 42.12 6.52 -10.36
N LYS A 40 43.24 6.86 -11.01
CA LYS A 40 43.80 8.22 -11.02
C LYS A 40 42.92 9.23 -11.76
N SER A 41 42.08 8.80 -12.71
CA SER A 41 41.13 9.68 -13.41
C SER A 41 39.83 9.95 -12.66
N LEU A 42 39.54 9.23 -11.57
CA LEU A 42 38.32 9.45 -10.79
C LEU A 42 38.33 10.81 -10.07
N PRO A 43 37.21 11.55 -10.01
CA PRO A 43 37.13 12.85 -9.34
C PRO A 43 37.64 12.86 -7.89
N ILE A 44 37.36 11.81 -7.11
CA ILE A 44 37.80 11.71 -5.72
C ILE A 44 39.33 11.62 -5.55
N ALA A 45 40.08 11.20 -6.59
CA ALA A 45 41.52 11.01 -6.49
C ALA A 45 42.30 12.33 -6.32
N SER A 46 41.79 13.45 -6.87
CA SER A 46 42.44 14.76 -6.70
C SER A 46 42.33 15.31 -5.27
N VAL A 47 41.39 14.80 -4.47
CA VAL A 47 41.10 15.26 -3.10
C VAL A 47 41.48 14.24 -2.02
N GLU A 48 42.18 13.15 -2.37
CA GLU A 48 42.58 12.05 -1.46
C GLU A 48 43.15 12.55 -0.13
N LYS A 49 44.23 13.35 -0.17
CA LYS A 49 44.89 13.87 1.05
C LYS A 49 43.95 14.68 1.93
N ARG A 50 43.18 15.59 1.30
CA ARG A 50 42.21 16.45 2.00
C ARG A 50 41.13 15.62 2.68
N LEU A 51 40.56 14.62 2.00
CA LEU A 51 39.55 13.74 2.58
C LEU A 51 40.08 12.93 3.76
N VAL A 52 41.29 12.37 3.65
CA VAL A 52 41.94 11.65 4.76
C VAL A 52 42.13 12.55 5.98
N ASP A 53 42.57 13.79 5.78
CA ASP A 53 42.78 14.73 6.89
C ASP A 53 41.47 15.23 7.50
N GLU A 54 40.40 15.41 6.71
CA GLU A 54 39.07 15.73 7.23
C GLU A 54 38.49 14.55 8.05
N VAL A 55 38.66 13.29 7.63
CA VAL A 55 38.21 12.12 8.41
C VAL A 55 39.03 11.93 9.70
N ARG A 56 40.28 12.41 9.74
CA ARG A 56 41.06 12.46 11.00
C ARG A 56 40.53 13.54 11.95
N LYS A 57 40.30 14.76 11.43
CA LYS A 57 39.93 15.95 12.22
C LYS A 57 38.51 15.89 12.79
N ASN A 58 37.54 15.38 12.03
CA ASN A 58 36.13 15.36 12.44
C ASN A 58 35.76 13.95 12.94
N ASP A 59 34.89 13.83 13.94
CA ASP A 59 34.35 12.52 14.36
C ASP A 59 33.20 12.05 13.47
N ILE A 60 32.47 13.01 12.89
CA ILE A 60 31.44 12.79 11.86
C ILE A 60 31.80 13.63 10.64
N LEU A 61 31.81 13.03 9.46
CA LEU A 61 32.02 13.72 8.19
C LEU A 61 30.96 13.32 7.17
N ILE A 62 30.30 14.31 6.58
CA ILE A 62 29.35 14.10 5.48
C ILE A 62 30.10 14.33 4.16
N ILE A 63 30.04 13.37 3.24
CA ILE A 63 30.69 13.44 1.93
C ILE A 63 29.61 13.36 0.85
N VAL A 64 29.41 14.46 0.14
CA VAL A 64 28.49 14.54 -0.99
C VAL A 64 29.27 14.47 -2.30
N GLY A 65 28.78 13.71 -3.26
CA GLY A 65 29.29 13.73 -4.63
C GLY A 65 28.56 12.72 -5.49
N GLU A 66 28.44 13.01 -6.78
CA GLU A 66 27.69 12.21 -7.76
C GLU A 66 28.11 10.72 -7.76
N THR A 67 27.20 9.82 -8.14
CA THR A 67 27.56 8.42 -8.42
C THR A 67 28.62 8.36 -9.52
N GLY A 68 29.66 7.56 -9.32
CA GLY A 68 30.78 7.44 -10.27
C GLY A 68 31.98 8.35 -9.94
N SER A 69 31.83 9.33 -9.04
CA SER A 69 32.95 10.14 -8.53
C SER A 69 34.05 9.34 -7.81
N GLY A 70 33.73 8.12 -7.37
CA GLY A 70 34.66 7.16 -6.76
C GLY A 70 34.53 6.99 -5.24
N LYS A 71 33.57 7.65 -4.57
CA LYS A 71 33.35 7.60 -3.10
C LYS A 71 33.46 6.18 -2.53
N THR A 72 32.54 5.32 -2.97
CA THR A 72 32.33 3.94 -2.55
C THR A 72 33.53 3.02 -2.74
N THR A 73 34.34 3.25 -3.79
CA THR A 73 35.46 2.37 -4.15
C THR A 73 36.81 2.88 -3.63
N GLN A 74 37.07 4.19 -3.66
CA GLN A 74 38.40 4.73 -3.34
C GLN A 74 38.54 5.17 -1.88
N LEU A 75 37.52 5.79 -1.26
CA LEU A 75 37.65 6.28 0.11
C LEU A 75 38.05 5.18 1.12
N PRO A 76 37.48 3.96 1.08
CA PRO A 76 37.91 2.89 1.98
C PRO A 76 39.37 2.47 1.77
N GLN A 77 39.87 2.55 0.54
CA GLN A 77 41.28 2.27 0.23
C GLN A 77 42.20 3.39 0.73
N PHE A 78 41.79 4.66 0.61
CA PHE A 78 42.51 5.82 1.15
C PHE A 78 42.63 5.74 2.67
N LEU A 79 41.54 5.41 3.37
CA LEU A 79 41.54 5.25 4.83
C LEU A 79 42.36 4.02 5.28
N PHE A 80 42.31 2.90 4.54
CA PHE A 80 43.18 1.76 4.79
C PHE A 80 44.67 2.16 4.70
N ASN A 81 45.07 2.83 3.62
CA ASN A 81 46.44 3.31 3.40
C ASN A 81 46.87 4.36 4.45
N ALA A 82 45.94 5.20 4.90
CA ALA A 82 46.16 6.22 5.92
C ALA A 82 46.31 5.68 7.35
N GLY A 83 46.18 4.36 7.55
CA GLY A 83 46.46 3.67 8.81
C GLY A 83 45.26 3.40 9.70
N PHE A 84 44.02 3.62 9.24
CA PHE A 84 42.82 3.39 10.07
C PHE A 84 42.57 1.92 10.43
N CYS A 85 43.23 0.97 9.75
CA CYS A 85 43.16 -0.48 10.02
C CYS A 85 44.32 -1.03 10.88
N ARG A 86 45.06 -0.17 11.60
CA ARG A 86 46.05 -0.60 12.60
C ARG A 86 45.37 -1.40 13.73
N GLU A 87 46.16 -2.16 14.50
CA GLU A 87 45.68 -2.99 15.62
C GLU A 87 44.58 -4.02 15.22
N GLY A 88 44.54 -4.41 13.95
CA GLY A 88 43.52 -5.34 13.43
C GLY A 88 42.13 -4.74 13.22
N LYS A 89 41.95 -3.42 13.43
CA LYS A 89 40.66 -2.74 13.23
C LYS A 89 40.18 -2.81 11.78
N THR A 90 38.86 -2.80 11.63
CA THR A 90 38.17 -2.91 10.33
C THR A 90 37.53 -1.57 9.95
N ILE A 91 37.58 -1.21 8.67
CA ILE A 91 36.69 -0.19 8.07
C ILE A 91 35.44 -0.92 7.59
N GLY A 92 34.30 -0.59 8.19
CA GLY A 92 32.99 -1.07 7.77
C GLY A 92 32.36 -0.11 6.77
N ILE A 93 31.81 -0.62 5.67
CA ILE A 93 31.06 0.18 4.69
C ILE A 93 29.69 -0.46 4.54
N THR A 94 28.63 0.25 4.90
CA THR A 94 27.27 -0.21 4.67
C THR A 94 26.77 0.22 3.30
N GLN A 95 25.84 -0.56 2.77
CA GLN A 95 25.18 -0.36 1.48
C GLN A 95 23.72 -0.78 1.64
N PRO A 96 22.74 0.02 1.18
CA PRO A 96 21.33 -0.37 1.25
C PRO A 96 21.03 -1.62 0.40
N ARG A 97 21.78 -1.85 -0.69
CA ARG A 97 21.53 -2.92 -1.66
C ARG A 97 22.56 -4.04 -1.61
N ARG A 98 22.09 -5.29 -1.43
CA ARG A 98 22.92 -6.54 -1.48
C ARG A 98 23.85 -6.58 -2.68
N VAL A 99 23.33 -6.32 -3.88
CA VAL A 99 24.12 -6.39 -5.14
C VAL A 99 25.24 -5.35 -5.15
N ALA A 100 25.02 -4.14 -4.60
CA ALA A 100 26.05 -3.12 -4.52
C ALA A 100 27.19 -3.57 -3.60
N ALA A 101 26.89 -4.06 -2.38
CA ALA A 101 27.90 -4.58 -1.45
C ALA A 101 28.80 -5.67 -2.09
N VAL A 102 28.21 -6.66 -2.78
CA VAL A 102 28.95 -7.75 -3.42
C VAL A 102 29.82 -7.26 -4.58
N THR A 103 29.22 -6.48 -5.50
CA THR A 103 29.90 -6.05 -6.73
C THR A 103 31.00 -5.02 -6.46
N VAL A 104 30.76 -4.10 -5.52
CA VAL A 104 31.77 -3.15 -5.04
C VAL A 104 32.91 -3.89 -4.35
N ALA A 105 32.62 -4.81 -3.41
CA ALA A 105 33.67 -5.56 -2.71
C ALA A 105 34.55 -6.36 -3.68
N LYS A 106 33.93 -7.03 -4.66
CA LYS A 106 34.65 -7.72 -5.75
C LYS A 106 35.52 -6.76 -6.55
N ARG A 107 34.97 -5.62 -6.97
CA ARG A 107 35.72 -4.60 -7.72
C ARG A 107 36.89 -4.04 -6.92
N VAL A 108 36.72 -3.78 -5.62
CA VAL A 108 37.77 -3.23 -4.76
C VAL A 108 38.83 -4.29 -4.42
N ALA A 109 38.46 -5.58 -4.34
CA ALA A 109 39.42 -6.68 -4.28
C ALA A 109 40.28 -6.75 -5.57
N GLU A 110 39.66 -6.65 -6.76
CA GLU A 110 40.37 -6.55 -8.05
C GLU A 110 41.31 -5.32 -8.09
N GLU A 111 40.85 -4.15 -7.64
CA GLU A 111 41.66 -2.91 -7.59
C GLU A 111 42.80 -2.96 -6.57
N CYS A 112 42.66 -3.74 -5.50
CA CYS A 112 43.72 -4.00 -4.52
C CYS A 112 44.67 -5.14 -4.92
N GLY A 113 44.33 -5.90 -5.98
CA GLY A 113 45.09 -7.08 -6.39
C GLY A 113 45.04 -8.24 -5.40
N VAL A 114 43.95 -8.36 -4.62
CA VAL A 114 43.74 -9.41 -3.60
C VAL A 114 42.59 -10.33 -3.98
N GLN A 115 42.54 -11.53 -3.41
CA GLN A 115 41.34 -12.38 -3.52
C GLN A 115 40.23 -11.85 -2.61
N LEU A 116 38.98 -11.94 -3.08
CA LEU A 116 37.81 -11.58 -2.30
C LEU A 116 37.68 -12.49 -1.08
N GLY A 117 37.40 -11.92 0.08
CA GLY A 117 37.41 -12.62 1.38
C GLY A 117 38.73 -12.54 2.14
N GLN A 118 39.83 -12.10 1.49
CA GLN A 118 41.08 -11.75 2.17
C GLN A 118 40.98 -10.32 2.75
N ARG A 119 41.89 -9.41 2.38
CA ARG A 119 41.92 -8.00 2.84
C ARG A 119 40.60 -7.25 2.61
N VAL A 120 39.95 -7.52 1.47
CA VAL A 120 38.66 -6.97 1.08
C VAL A 120 37.65 -8.11 1.07
N GLY A 121 36.52 -7.91 1.74
CA GLY A 121 35.43 -8.89 1.81
C GLY A 121 34.07 -8.21 1.88
N TYR A 122 33.02 -9.02 1.82
CA TYR A 122 31.66 -8.56 2.08
C TYR A 122 30.90 -9.52 2.98
N SER A 123 29.91 -9.02 3.69
CA SER A 123 28.93 -9.86 4.38
C SER A 123 27.54 -9.26 4.27
N ILE A 124 26.57 -10.06 3.87
CA ILE A 124 25.17 -9.65 3.68
C ILE A 124 24.25 -10.70 4.28
N ARG A 125 22.95 -10.40 4.41
CA ARG A 125 21.97 -11.39 4.89
C ARG A 125 22.06 -12.67 4.06
N PHE A 126 22.42 -13.76 4.74
CA PHE A 126 22.65 -15.11 4.23
C PHE A 126 23.88 -15.36 3.34
N GLU A 127 24.90 -14.48 3.35
CA GLU A 127 26.12 -14.70 2.55
C GLU A 127 27.31 -13.90 3.14
N ASP A 128 28.28 -14.59 3.74
CA ASP A 128 29.51 -13.97 4.28
C ASP A 128 30.74 -14.45 3.49
N THR A 129 31.47 -13.50 2.92
CA THR A 129 32.78 -13.70 2.28
C THR A 129 33.79 -12.77 2.95
N THR A 130 34.10 -13.03 4.22
CA THR A 130 35.15 -12.38 5.01
C THR A 130 36.04 -13.40 5.72
N SER A 131 37.17 -12.93 6.26
CA SER A 131 38.08 -13.72 7.09
C SER A 131 38.71 -12.87 8.20
N GLY A 132 39.51 -13.48 9.09
CA GLY A 132 40.31 -12.74 10.07
C GLY A 132 41.32 -11.76 9.45
N SER A 133 41.63 -11.90 8.15
CA SER A 133 42.48 -10.98 7.40
C SER A 133 41.74 -9.77 6.79
N THR A 134 40.41 -9.76 6.81
CA THR A 134 39.60 -8.68 6.24
C THR A 134 39.76 -7.39 7.04
N ARG A 135 39.98 -6.28 6.32
CA ARG A 135 40.18 -4.93 6.87
C ARG A 135 39.27 -3.90 6.20
N ILE A 136 38.86 -4.14 4.96
CA ILE A 136 37.81 -3.38 4.27
C ILE A 136 36.63 -4.34 4.10
N LYS A 137 35.52 -4.08 4.80
CA LYS A 137 34.33 -4.94 4.82
C LYS A 137 33.11 -4.17 4.32
N TYR A 138 32.57 -4.58 3.17
CA TYR A 138 31.28 -4.08 2.68
C TYR A 138 30.14 -4.92 3.26
N MET A 139 29.02 -4.31 3.64
CA MET A 139 27.88 -5.04 4.18
C MET A 139 26.55 -4.35 3.94
N THR A 140 25.45 -5.06 4.14
CA THR A 140 24.12 -4.43 4.20
C THR A 140 23.89 -3.75 5.55
N ASP A 141 23.19 -2.61 5.57
CA ASP A 141 22.86 -1.85 6.78
C ASP A 141 22.29 -2.74 7.90
N GLY A 142 21.30 -3.58 7.57
CA GLY A 142 20.69 -4.52 8.51
C GLY A 142 21.61 -5.61 9.06
N LEU A 143 22.77 -5.87 8.42
CA LEU A 143 23.79 -6.75 9.00
C LEU A 143 24.61 -6.03 10.06
N LEU A 144 24.95 -4.75 9.85
CA LEU A 144 25.67 -3.98 10.87
C LEU A 144 24.81 -3.78 12.13
N LEU A 145 23.50 -3.56 11.96
CA LEU A 145 22.54 -3.60 13.07
C LEU A 145 22.55 -4.95 13.81
N ARG A 146 22.64 -6.08 13.08
CA ARG A 146 22.74 -7.41 13.69
C ARG A 146 24.09 -7.64 14.39
N GLU A 147 25.18 -7.07 13.89
CA GLU A 147 26.47 -7.10 14.59
C GLU A 147 26.44 -6.28 15.87
N ALA A 148 25.70 -5.17 15.91
CA ALA A 148 25.49 -4.39 17.13
C ALA A 148 24.72 -5.15 18.23
N LEU A 149 23.89 -6.16 17.88
CA LEU A 149 23.27 -7.07 18.86
C LEU A 149 24.29 -7.97 19.59
N LEU A 150 25.49 -8.16 19.01
CA LEU A 150 26.55 -9.01 19.56
C LEU A 150 27.73 -8.17 20.12
N ASP A 151 28.03 -7.04 19.50
CA ASP A 151 29.03 -6.04 19.91
C ASP A 151 28.37 -4.65 19.90
N PRO A 152 27.65 -4.26 20.96
CA PRO A 152 26.95 -2.97 21.03
C PRO A 152 27.87 -1.74 20.88
N TYR A 153 29.17 -1.89 21.14
CA TYR A 153 30.16 -0.82 20.96
C TYR A 153 30.76 -0.78 19.55
N LEU A 154 30.45 -1.77 18.69
CA LEU A 154 31.05 -1.97 17.38
C LEU A 154 32.59 -1.89 17.46
N SER A 155 33.14 -2.50 18.51
CA SER A 155 34.54 -2.43 18.96
C SER A 155 35.56 -2.86 17.90
N ARG A 156 35.15 -3.75 16.99
CA ARG A 156 35.93 -4.20 15.81
C ARG A 156 36.23 -3.07 14.82
N TYR A 157 35.39 -2.04 14.78
CA TYR A 157 35.43 -0.98 13.79
C TYR A 157 36.13 0.29 14.30
N SER A 158 37.01 0.85 13.47
CA SER A 158 37.63 2.17 13.67
C SER A 158 36.91 3.26 12.87
N VAL A 159 36.43 2.91 11.67
CA VAL A 159 35.60 3.76 10.82
C VAL A 159 34.39 2.97 10.36
N ILE A 160 33.22 3.60 10.41
CA ILE A 160 32.01 3.13 9.74
C ILE A 160 31.60 4.16 8.70
N ILE A 161 31.38 3.70 7.48
CA ILE A 161 30.93 4.48 6.33
C ILE A 161 29.51 4.04 6.01
N VAL A 162 28.54 4.93 6.17
CA VAL A 162 27.15 4.72 5.72
C VAL A 162 27.05 5.31 4.32
N ASP A 163 27.05 4.46 3.29
CA ASP A 163 27.06 4.89 1.89
C ASP A 163 25.66 4.84 1.26
N GLU A 164 25.47 5.61 0.19
CA GLU A 164 24.18 5.84 -0.48
C GLU A 164 23.06 6.23 0.52
N ALA A 165 23.40 6.99 1.57
CA ALA A 165 22.50 7.33 2.70
C ALA A 165 21.21 8.05 2.29
N HIS A 166 21.21 8.69 1.11
CA HIS A 166 20.05 9.29 0.47
C HIS A 166 18.95 8.30 0.05
N GLU A 167 19.21 6.98 0.00
CA GLU A 167 18.15 5.99 -0.18
C GLU A 167 17.22 5.87 1.06
N ARG A 168 17.66 6.38 2.23
CA ARG A 168 16.89 6.51 3.48
C ARG A 168 16.04 5.27 3.80
N THR A 169 16.70 4.09 3.78
CA THR A 169 16.05 2.82 4.14
C THR A 169 15.77 2.75 5.63
N VAL A 170 14.86 1.88 6.06
CA VAL A 170 14.53 1.74 7.50
C VAL A 170 15.78 1.39 8.31
N HIS A 171 16.61 0.49 7.78
CA HIS A 171 17.85 0.08 8.44
C HIS A 171 18.89 1.20 8.44
N THR A 172 18.95 2.04 7.40
CA THR A 172 19.85 3.21 7.37
C THR A 172 19.48 4.20 8.49
N ASP A 173 18.22 4.60 8.60
CA ASP A 173 17.77 5.59 9.59
C ASP A 173 17.94 5.11 11.03
N VAL A 174 17.66 3.83 11.29
CA VAL A 174 17.87 3.18 12.60
C VAL A 174 19.36 3.11 12.94
N LEU A 175 20.18 2.75 11.96
CA LEU A 175 21.64 2.66 12.10
C LEU A 175 22.26 4.02 12.38
N LEU A 176 21.77 5.11 11.76
CA LEU A 176 22.26 6.47 12.04
C LEU A 176 22.02 6.87 13.50
N GLY A 177 20.82 6.61 14.05
CA GLY A 177 20.53 6.82 15.46
C GLY A 177 21.41 5.97 16.38
N LEU A 178 21.55 4.68 16.08
CA LEU A 178 22.40 3.78 16.87
C LEU A 178 23.87 4.22 16.86
N LEU A 179 24.42 4.59 15.70
CA LEU A 179 25.81 5.02 15.57
C LEU A 179 26.09 6.34 16.31
N LYS A 180 25.11 7.25 16.38
CA LYS A 180 25.17 8.48 17.17
C LYS A 180 25.39 8.17 18.65
N ASP A 181 24.68 7.17 19.19
CA ASP A 181 24.81 6.78 20.60
C ASP A 181 26.07 5.94 20.88
N VAL A 182 26.45 5.02 19.97
CA VAL A 182 27.72 4.28 20.05
C VAL A 182 28.93 5.21 20.05
N GLN A 183 28.91 6.26 19.22
CA GLN A 183 29.96 7.27 19.19
C GLN A 183 30.02 8.07 20.50
N LYS A 184 28.88 8.60 20.99
CA LYS A 184 28.80 9.28 22.30
C LYS A 184 29.38 8.42 23.43
N ALA A 185 29.05 7.13 23.47
CA ALA A 185 29.53 6.22 24.50
C ALA A 185 31.05 5.98 24.41
N ARG A 186 31.60 5.73 23.22
CA ARG A 186 33.04 5.53 23.02
C ARG A 186 33.85 6.79 23.38
N SER A 187 33.35 7.98 23.03
CA SER A 187 34.01 9.23 23.41
C SER A 187 33.97 9.50 24.92
N LYS A 188 32.88 9.16 25.62
CA LYS A 188 32.82 9.25 27.10
C LYS A 188 33.82 8.32 27.79
N THR A 189 33.93 7.07 27.35
CA THR A 189 34.91 6.09 27.89
C THR A 189 36.36 6.53 27.66
N PHE A 190 36.64 7.28 26.59
CA PHE A 190 37.97 7.81 26.30
C PHE A 190 38.31 9.04 27.15
N ASN A 191 37.41 10.03 27.22
CA ASN A 191 37.67 11.32 27.88
C ASN A 191 37.76 11.21 29.42
N GLY A 192 37.12 10.21 30.04
CA GLY A 192 37.24 9.97 31.49
C GLY A 192 38.68 9.71 31.97
N HIS A 193 39.61 9.37 31.07
CA HIS A 193 41.02 9.17 31.41
C HIS A 193 41.83 10.47 31.38
N LEU A 194 41.53 11.41 30.48
CA LEU A 194 42.27 12.68 30.35
C LEU A 194 42.09 13.56 31.60
N ASN A 195 40.93 13.49 32.23
CA ASN A 195 40.65 14.23 33.47
C ASN A 195 41.06 13.47 34.74
N SER A 196 41.56 12.23 34.63
CA SER A 196 42.02 11.44 35.79
C SER A 196 43.43 11.83 36.28
N GLU A 197 44.16 12.67 35.53
CA GLU A 197 45.53 13.10 35.88
C GLU A 197 45.59 14.56 36.39
N SER A 198 44.45 15.24 36.60
CA SER A 198 44.46 16.60 37.17
C SER A 198 43.21 16.98 37.99
N LYS A 199 43.44 17.25 39.28
CA LYS A 199 42.57 17.95 40.27
C LYS A 199 41.28 17.20 40.67
N THR A 200 40.98 16.88 41.93
CA THR A 200 40.92 17.66 43.19
C THR A 200 39.93 18.84 43.19
N THR A 201 38.95 18.71 44.10
CA THR A 201 38.08 19.74 44.71
C THR A 201 37.01 20.45 43.88
N ASP A 202 35.91 20.68 44.60
CA ASP A 202 34.71 21.47 44.35
C ASP A 202 33.75 21.02 43.24
N GLY A 203 32.49 20.92 43.66
CA GLY A 203 31.38 20.51 42.82
C GLY A 203 30.30 21.57 42.78
N THR A 204 29.74 21.78 41.60
CA THR A 204 28.33 22.11 41.36
C THR A 204 28.08 21.86 39.88
N MET A 205 27.27 20.85 39.56
CA MET A 205 26.85 20.55 38.18
C MET A 205 25.33 20.44 38.16
N LEU A 206 24.69 21.58 37.93
CA LEU A 206 23.30 21.66 37.47
C LEU A 206 23.30 21.52 35.95
N ASP A 207 23.11 20.30 35.45
CA ASP A 207 22.75 20.08 34.04
C ASP A 207 21.48 19.22 33.95
N LYS A 208 20.37 19.87 33.60
CA LYS A 208 19.08 19.22 33.31
C LYS A 208 19.09 18.71 31.86
N ASP A 209 19.82 17.64 31.62
CA ASP A 209 19.99 17.11 30.28
C ASP A 209 18.91 16.06 29.94
N ASN A 210 17.95 16.42 29.08
CA ASN A 210 16.81 15.57 28.67
C ASN A 210 17.20 14.35 27.78
N GLY A 211 18.48 13.98 27.73
CA GLY A 211 19.02 12.88 26.91
C GLY A 211 19.06 11.50 27.59
N ALA A 212 18.44 11.33 28.76
CA ALA A 212 18.64 10.16 29.63
C ALA A 212 18.06 8.83 29.08
N ALA A 213 17.08 8.87 28.16
CA ALA A 213 16.31 7.69 27.75
C ALA A 213 17.09 6.66 26.91
N ALA A 214 18.05 7.08 26.08
CA ALA A 214 18.76 6.20 25.15
C ALA A 214 20.05 5.55 25.72
N ILE A 215 20.57 6.05 26.85
CA ILE A 215 21.85 5.59 27.43
C ILE A 215 21.69 4.27 28.20
N SER A 216 20.48 3.71 28.32
CA SER A 216 20.20 2.48 29.07
C SER A 216 20.96 1.25 28.54
N PHE A 217 21.03 1.05 27.22
CA PHE A 217 21.50 -0.22 26.68
C PHE A 217 23.02 -0.42 26.68
N LEU A 218 23.80 0.66 26.60
CA LEU A 218 25.26 0.60 26.72
C LEU A 218 25.72 0.52 28.18
N LYS A 219 24.81 0.57 29.17
CA LYS A 219 25.12 0.39 30.58
C LYS A 219 25.07 -1.09 31.02
N GLN A 220 25.98 -1.93 30.52
CA GLN A 220 26.38 -3.17 31.22
C GLN A 220 27.64 -3.85 30.64
N SER A 221 28.77 -3.14 30.58
CA SER A 221 30.09 -3.81 30.52
C SER A 221 31.18 -2.99 31.21
N GLN A 222 31.68 -3.48 32.34
CA GLN A 222 32.93 -2.98 32.91
C GLN A 222 34.12 -3.44 32.06
N GLY A 223 35.09 -2.55 31.81
CA GLY A 223 36.46 -2.92 31.38
C GLY A 223 36.88 -2.63 29.93
N GLY A 224 35.96 -2.33 29.00
CA GLY A 224 36.31 -2.10 27.59
C GLY A 224 36.79 -0.68 27.27
N LYS A 225 38.10 -0.43 27.21
CA LYS A 225 38.66 0.81 26.64
C LYS A 225 38.61 0.75 25.10
N PHE A 226 37.84 1.65 24.47
CA PHE A 226 37.72 1.71 23.01
C PHE A 226 38.10 3.10 22.47
N PRO A 227 38.85 3.20 21.35
CA PRO A 227 39.10 4.49 20.70
C PRO A 227 37.78 5.06 20.12
N PRO A 228 37.67 6.39 19.97
CA PRO A 228 36.54 7.04 19.31
C PRO A 228 36.22 6.40 17.95
N LEU A 229 34.93 6.22 17.66
CA LEU A 229 34.47 5.73 16.36
C LEU A 229 34.38 6.90 15.38
N LYS A 230 35.03 6.79 14.21
CA LYS A 230 34.80 7.74 13.11
C LYS A 230 33.60 7.32 12.29
N LEU A 231 32.68 8.26 12.04
CA LEU A 231 31.50 8.07 11.21
C LEU A 231 31.64 8.90 9.93
N VAL A 232 31.47 8.24 8.78
CA VAL A 232 31.40 8.92 7.48
C VAL A 232 30.04 8.63 6.85
N ILE A 233 29.32 9.67 6.44
CA ILE A 233 28.02 9.54 5.77
C ILE A 233 28.21 9.98 4.33
N MET A 234 27.93 9.10 3.37
CA MET A 234 28.10 9.41 1.96
C MET A 234 26.76 9.49 1.23
N SER A 235 26.57 10.57 0.48
CA SER A 235 25.37 10.83 -0.31
C SER A 235 25.71 11.14 -1.77
N ALA A 236 24.77 10.83 -2.67
CA ALA A 236 24.81 11.26 -4.06
C ALA A 236 23.92 12.48 -4.34
N SER A 237 23.04 12.88 -3.41
CA SER A 237 22.17 14.05 -3.51
C SER A 237 22.79 15.28 -2.82
N LEU A 238 22.39 16.48 -3.25
CA LEU A 238 22.85 17.76 -2.71
C LEU A 238 22.32 18.08 -1.30
N ASP A 239 21.31 17.34 -0.82
CA ASP A 239 20.79 17.52 0.55
C ASP A 239 21.73 16.92 1.60
N ALA A 240 22.82 17.64 1.84
CA ALA A 240 23.69 17.44 2.99
C ALA A 240 23.11 18.01 4.28
N ARG A 241 22.09 18.88 4.18
CA ARG A 241 21.62 19.74 5.28
C ARG A 241 20.94 18.90 6.35
N GLY A 242 19.98 18.06 5.97
CA GLY A 242 19.30 17.17 6.92
C GLY A 242 20.27 16.29 7.72
N PHE A 243 21.30 15.74 7.08
CA PHE A 243 22.35 14.98 7.77
C PHE A 243 23.21 15.85 8.68
N SER A 244 23.60 17.06 8.23
CA SER A 244 24.43 17.98 9.02
C SER A 244 23.71 18.43 10.29
N GLU A 245 22.46 18.86 10.16
CA GLU A 245 21.58 19.30 11.26
C GLU A 245 21.34 18.17 12.26
N TYR A 246 20.94 16.98 11.78
CA TYR A 246 20.70 15.82 12.65
C TYR A 246 21.95 15.37 13.44
N PHE A 247 23.15 15.58 12.89
CA PHE A 247 24.43 15.32 13.57
C PHE A 247 25.08 16.58 14.17
N GLY A 248 24.29 17.62 14.49
CA GLY A 248 24.74 18.77 15.30
C GLY A 248 25.66 19.74 14.56
N GLY A 249 25.42 19.97 13.27
CA GLY A 249 26.26 20.81 12.40
C GLY A 249 27.47 20.06 11.83
N ALA A 250 27.39 18.74 11.67
CA ALA A 250 28.48 17.93 11.15
C ALA A 250 28.93 18.40 9.77
N LYS A 251 30.26 18.48 9.56
CA LYS A 251 30.85 19.12 8.36
C LYS A 251 30.52 18.34 7.09
N ALA A 252 29.97 19.04 6.10
CA ALA A 252 29.77 18.53 4.74
C ALA A 252 30.93 18.90 3.81
N VAL A 253 31.40 17.93 3.02
CA VAL A 253 32.44 18.10 1.99
C VAL A 253 31.88 17.63 0.65
N HIS A 254 31.88 18.52 -0.33
CA HIS A 254 31.43 18.23 -1.69
C HIS A 254 32.61 17.84 -2.58
N ILE A 255 32.52 16.66 -3.21
CA ILE A 255 33.41 16.22 -4.28
C ILE A 255 32.76 16.64 -5.60
N GLN A 256 33.35 17.63 -6.27
CA GLN A 256 32.86 18.05 -7.59
C GLN A 256 32.94 16.88 -8.58
N GLY A 257 31.85 16.71 -9.32
CA GLY A 257 31.73 15.71 -10.36
C GLY A 257 32.59 16.00 -11.58
N ARG A 258 32.52 15.07 -12.54
CA ARG A 258 32.96 15.27 -13.93
C ARG A 258 31.82 14.97 -14.90
N GLN A 259 30.57 15.17 -14.45
CA GLN A 259 29.43 14.99 -15.33
C GLN A 259 29.49 16.05 -16.44
N PHE A 260 29.35 15.60 -17.67
CA PHE A 260 29.21 16.47 -18.82
C PHE A 260 27.81 17.11 -18.82
N PRO A 261 27.62 18.27 -19.49
CA PRO A 261 26.31 18.90 -19.58
C PRO A 261 25.26 17.94 -20.17
N VAL A 262 24.05 18.02 -19.61
CA VAL A 262 22.88 17.28 -20.08
C VAL A 262 21.78 18.29 -20.38
N ASP A 263 21.39 18.39 -21.64
CA ASP A 263 20.27 19.25 -22.04
C ASP A 263 18.97 18.60 -21.56
N ILE A 264 18.12 19.38 -20.87
CA ILE A 264 16.83 18.91 -20.35
C ILE A 264 15.72 19.44 -21.26
N PHE A 265 14.90 18.53 -21.78
CA PHE A 265 13.70 18.83 -22.56
C PHE A 265 12.47 18.38 -21.77
N TYR A 266 11.42 19.20 -21.80
CA TYR A 266 10.12 18.90 -21.21
C TYR A 266 9.06 18.85 -22.30
N THR A 267 7.97 18.10 -22.08
CA THR A 267 6.79 18.21 -22.94
C THR A 267 6.05 19.52 -22.66
N HIS A 268 5.41 20.09 -23.68
CA HIS A 268 4.66 21.34 -23.51
C HIS A 268 3.37 21.15 -22.68
N HIS A 269 2.80 19.95 -22.74
CA HIS A 269 1.62 19.54 -21.98
C HIS A 269 1.87 18.19 -21.28
N ALA A 270 1.02 17.83 -20.31
CA ALA A 270 1.11 16.54 -19.64
C ALA A 270 0.65 15.40 -20.56
N GLU A 271 1.47 14.35 -20.69
CA GLU A 271 1.17 13.20 -21.54
C GLU A 271 0.24 12.21 -20.80
N PRO A 272 -0.99 11.95 -21.30
CA PRO A 272 -1.95 11.09 -20.60
C PRO A 272 -1.59 9.59 -20.69
N ASP A 273 -0.91 9.18 -21.76
CA ASP A 273 -0.30 7.86 -21.89
C ASP A 273 1.21 8.00 -22.11
N TYR A 274 1.95 8.06 -21.01
CA TYR A 274 3.40 8.16 -21.04
C TYR A 274 4.09 6.94 -21.66
N LEU A 275 3.41 5.80 -21.86
CA LEU A 275 3.99 4.62 -22.52
C LEU A 275 4.04 4.79 -24.04
N ASP A 276 2.99 5.35 -24.65
CA ASP A 276 3.03 5.68 -26.09
C ASP A 276 3.92 6.91 -26.35
N ALA A 277 3.88 7.93 -25.49
CA ALA A 277 4.82 9.05 -25.56
C ALA A 277 6.28 8.56 -25.46
N THR A 278 6.58 7.67 -24.52
CA THR A 278 7.89 6.99 -24.42
C THR A 278 8.26 6.29 -25.72
N LEU A 279 7.34 5.53 -26.30
CA LEU A 279 7.56 4.77 -27.53
C LEU A 279 7.82 5.69 -28.73
N ILE A 280 7.10 6.81 -28.85
CA ILE A 280 7.32 7.85 -29.86
C ILE A 280 8.71 8.46 -29.67
N THR A 281 9.06 8.90 -28.46
CA THR A 281 10.36 9.51 -28.15
C THR A 281 11.53 8.57 -28.42
N ILE A 282 11.41 7.25 -28.15
CA ILE A 282 12.43 6.25 -28.51
C ILE A 282 12.71 6.25 -30.02
N PHE A 283 11.66 6.26 -30.85
CA PHE A 283 11.83 6.24 -32.30
C PHE A 283 12.31 7.59 -32.84
N GLN A 284 11.86 8.71 -32.28
CA GLN A 284 12.35 10.04 -32.65
C GLN A 284 13.87 10.14 -32.40
N ILE A 285 14.33 9.82 -31.19
CA ILE A 285 15.77 9.80 -30.84
C ILE A 285 16.52 8.82 -31.75
N HIS A 286 15.97 7.64 -32.04
CA HIS A 286 16.65 6.66 -32.89
C HIS A 286 16.87 7.16 -34.33
N LEU A 287 15.91 7.91 -34.89
CA LEU A 287 15.92 8.39 -36.27
C LEU A 287 16.60 9.75 -36.45
N GLU A 288 16.48 10.67 -35.49
CA GLU A 288 16.88 12.07 -35.62
C GLU A 288 18.18 12.42 -34.86
N GLU A 289 18.45 11.75 -33.73
CA GLU A 289 19.60 12.08 -32.88
C GLU A 289 20.88 11.32 -33.26
N GLY A 290 22.02 11.90 -32.90
CA GLY A 290 23.35 11.32 -33.11
C GLY A 290 23.63 10.00 -32.35
N PRO A 291 24.85 9.46 -32.45
CA PRO A 291 25.22 8.18 -31.85
C PRO A 291 25.19 8.23 -30.32
N GLY A 292 24.53 7.25 -29.72
CA GLY A 292 24.45 7.06 -28.27
C GLY A 292 23.27 6.19 -27.87
N ASP A 293 23.43 5.42 -26.79
CA ASP A 293 22.39 4.51 -26.30
C ASP A 293 21.32 5.27 -25.51
N ILE A 294 20.10 4.71 -25.51
CA ILE A 294 18.93 5.26 -24.83
C ILE A 294 18.67 4.49 -23.53
N LEU A 295 18.47 5.20 -22.43
CA LEU A 295 17.97 4.66 -21.17
C LEU A 295 16.57 5.19 -20.90
N VAL A 296 15.62 4.29 -20.65
CA VAL A 296 14.21 4.61 -20.45
C VAL A 296 13.79 4.15 -19.06
N PHE A 297 13.18 5.04 -18.27
CA PHE A 297 12.63 4.70 -16.96
C PHE A 297 11.16 4.32 -17.07
N LEU A 298 10.78 3.15 -16.54
CA LEU A 298 9.42 2.61 -16.48
C LEU A 298 9.14 2.04 -15.08
N THR A 299 7.87 1.88 -14.69
CA THR A 299 7.52 1.55 -13.29
C THR A 299 7.61 0.06 -12.98
N GLY A 300 7.49 -0.83 -13.98
CA GLY A 300 7.48 -2.27 -13.74
C GLY A 300 7.62 -3.18 -14.96
N GLN A 301 7.64 -4.49 -14.70
CA GLN A 301 7.84 -5.53 -15.71
C GLN A 301 6.79 -5.52 -16.82
N GLU A 302 5.51 -5.32 -16.50
CA GLU A 302 4.41 -5.38 -17.48
C GLU A 302 4.51 -4.25 -18.52
N GLU A 303 4.85 -3.04 -18.08
CA GLU A 303 5.14 -1.89 -18.94
C GLU A 303 6.38 -2.15 -19.81
N ILE A 304 7.47 -2.62 -19.20
CA ILE A 304 8.72 -2.94 -19.91
C ILE A 304 8.51 -4.00 -20.99
N GLU A 305 7.79 -5.09 -20.69
CA GLU A 305 7.46 -6.14 -21.65
C GLU A 305 6.52 -5.64 -22.76
N SER A 306 5.57 -4.76 -22.44
CA SER A 306 4.66 -4.16 -23.41
C SER A 306 5.40 -3.23 -24.38
N VAL A 307 6.24 -2.33 -23.86
CA VAL A 307 7.07 -1.42 -24.66
C VAL A 307 8.12 -2.20 -25.47
N GLU A 308 8.76 -3.23 -24.91
CA GLU A 308 9.68 -4.09 -25.68
C GLU A 308 9.00 -4.75 -26.88
N ARG A 309 7.78 -5.25 -26.71
CA ARG A 309 6.97 -5.83 -27.79
C ARG A 309 6.60 -4.76 -28.83
N LEU A 310 6.10 -3.60 -28.40
CA LEU A 310 5.69 -2.52 -29.31
C LEU A 310 6.87 -1.94 -30.10
N ILE A 311 8.07 -1.85 -29.51
CA ILE A 311 9.30 -1.48 -30.24
C ILE A 311 9.56 -2.51 -31.35
N LYS A 312 9.52 -3.81 -31.06
CA LYS A 312 9.76 -4.86 -32.08
C LYS A 312 8.73 -4.80 -33.20
N GLU A 313 7.45 -4.58 -32.88
CA GLU A 313 6.36 -4.46 -33.85
C GLU A 313 6.48 -3.21 -34.75
N ARG A 314 6.89 -2.06 -34.19
CA ARG A 314 7.11 -0.82 -34.97
C ARG A 314 8.43 -0.87 -35.76
N LEU A 315 9.50 -1.47 -35.22
CA LEU A 315 10.82 -1.58 -35.85
C LEU A 315 10.75 -2.34 -37.19
N GLN A 316 9.95 -3.40 -37.27
CA GLN A 316 9.72 -4.16 -38.51
C GLN A 316 9.07 -3.35 -39.64
N ARG A 317 8.48 -2.18 -39.34
CA ARG A 317 7.83 -1.30 -40.32
C ARG A 317 8.75 -0.18 -40.83
N LEU A 318 9.93 -0.02 -40.24
CA LEU A 318 10.92 0.96 -40.69
C LEU A 318 11.74 0.42 -41.87
N PRO A 319 12.32 1.29 -42.72
CA PRO A 319 13.24 0.88 -43.78
C PRO A 319 14.42 0.07 -43.22
N GLU A 320 14.90 -0.93 -43.95
CA GLU A 320 15.93 -1.90 -43.48
C GLU A 320 17.17 -1.22 -42.86
N GLY A 321 17.64 -0.11 -43.44
CA GLY A 321 18.77 0.66 -42.92
C GLY A 321 18.58 1.19 -41.49
N SER A 322 17.33 1.48 -41.10
CA SER A 322 16.93 2.04 -39.80
C SER A 322 16.47 0.98 -38.80
N GLN A 323 16.41 -0.31 -39.16
CA GLN A 323 16.02 -1.40 -38.25
C GLN A 323 17.09 -1.78 -37.20
N LYS A 324 18.17 -0.99 -37.10
CA LYS A 324 19.36 -1.28 -36.28
C LYS A 324 19.19 -0.85 -34.81
N LEU A 325 18.17 -1.39 -34.15
CA LEU A 325 17.81 -1.09 -32.76
C LEU A 325 17.82 -2.37 -31.89
N LEU A 326 18.55 -2.35 -30.78
CA LEU A 326 18.66 -3.46 -29.84
C LEU A 326 17.96 -3.12 -28.51
N THR A 327 16.76 -3.66 -28.28
CA THR A 327 16.06 -3.51 -27.01
C THR A 327 16.61 -4.47 -25.94
N VAL A 328 16.82 -3.97 -24.73
CA VAL A 328 17.29 -4.75 -23.56
C VAL A 328 16.50 -4.37 -22.30
N PRO A 329 15.66 -5.24 -21.74
CA PRO A 329 14.95 -4.95 -20.49
C PRO A 329 15.85 -5.16 -19.26
N ILE A 330 15.64 -4.37 -18.20
CA ILE A 330 16.28 -4.56 -16.89
C ILE A 330 15.34 -4.20 -15.73
N PHE A 331 14.94 -5.21 -14.96
CA PHE A 331 14.11 -5.10 -13.76
C PHE A 331 14.50 -6.19 -12.74
N SER A 332 14.07 -6.05 -11.48
CA SER A 332 14.57 -6.85 -10.35
C SER A 332 14.41 -8.36 -10.55
N ALA A 333 13.22 -8.83 -10.94
CA ALA A 333 12.89 -10.24 -11.14
C ALA A 333 13.55 -10.87 -12.40
N LEU A 334 14.28 -10.10 -13.20
CA LEU A 334 14.94 -10.60 -14.40
C LEU A 334 16.19 -11.43 -14.02
N PRO A 335 16.40 -12.65 -14.56
CA PRO A 335 17.60 -13.45 -14.26
C PRO A 335 18.89 -12.68 -14.54
N SER A 336 19.89 -12.75 -13.65
CA SER A 336 21.08 -11.90 -13.77
C SER A 336 21.88 -12.11 -15.06
N GLU A 337 21.86 -13.29 -15.68
CA GLU A 337 22.45 -13.50 -17.02
C GLU A 337 21.82 -12.58 -18.08
N LYS A 338 20.50 -12.35 -18.01
CA LYS A 338 19.79 -11.39 -18.86
C LYS A 338 20.10 -9.94 -18.43
N GLN A 339 20.12 -9.63 -17.13
CA GLN A 339 20.49 -8.30 -16.63
C GLN A 339 21.90 -7.88 -17.09
N MET A 340 22.86 -8.82 -17.10
CA MET A 340 24.24 -8.56 -17.55
C MET A 340 24.32 -8.11 -19.03
N ARG A 341 23.31 -8.41 -19.86
CA ARG A 341 23.26 -7.94 -21.27
C ARG A 341 23.15 -6.42 -21.39
N ALA A 342 22.60 -5.73 -20.38
CA ALA A 342 22.53 -4.26 -20.39
C ALA A 342 23.92 -3.60 -20.45
N PHE A 343 24.93 -4.24 -19.86
CA PHE A 343 26.31 -3.78 -19.81
C PHE A 343 27.14 -4.17 -21.04
N ALA A 344 26.64 -5.08 -21.87
CA ALA A 344 27.32 -5.43 -23.12
C ALA A 344 27.25 -4.26 -24.11
N PRO A 345 28.29 -4.03 -24.93
CA PRO A 345 28.21 -3.08 -26.04
C PRO A 345 27.19 -3.57 -27.08
N ALA A 346 26.56 -2.63 -27.79
CA ALA A 346 25.73 -2.95 -28.94
C ALA A 346 26.59 -3.54 -30.08
N PRO A 347 26.02 -4.39 -30.96
CA PRO A 347 26.66 -4.76 -32.22
C PRO A 347 27.00 -3.53 -33.06
N THR A 348 28.06 -3.59 -33.88
CA THR A 348 28.52 -2.47 -34.70
C THR A 348 27.39 -1.92 -35.57
N GLY A 349 27.09 -0.63 -35.44
CA GLY A 349 26.03 0.06 -36.19
C GLY A 349 24.62 -0.10 -35.62
N PHE A 350 24.44 -0.75 -34.46
CA PHE A 350 23.17 -0.78 -33.72
C PHE A 350 23.17 0.24 -32.58
N ARG A 351 22.03 0.89 -32.35
CA ARG A 351 21.74 1.64 -31.11
C ARG A 351 21.12 0.69 -30.10
N LYS A 352 21.48 0.76 -28.81
CA LYS A 352 20.84 -0.02 -27.74
C LYS A 352 19.82 0.85 -26.99
N VAL A 353 18.66 0.26 -26.69
CA VAL A 353 17.59 0.88 -25.89
C VAL A 353 17.37 0.03 -24.66
N ILE A 354 17.58 0.62 -23.49
CA ILE A 354 17.49 -0.06 -22.20
C ILE A 354 16.20 0.36 -21.52
N LEU A 355 15.29 -0.59 -21.34
CA LEU A 355 14.01 -0.39 -20.65
C LEU A 355 14.18 -0.80 -19.19
N ALA A 356 14.26 0.19 -18.30
CA ALA A 356 14.72 0.01 -16.93
C ALA A 356 13.68 0.45 -15.88
N THR A 357 13.65 -0.23 -14.74
CA THR A 357 13.09 0.38 -13.52
C THR A 357 14.10 1.31 -12.85
N ASN A 358 13.79 1.84 -11.66
CA ASN A 358 14.73 2.58 -10.80
C ASN A 358 16.01 1.80 -10.40
N ILE A 359 16.16 0.54 -10.83
CA ILE A 359 17.43 -0.21 -10.76
C ILE A 359 18.59 0.53 -11.45
N ALA A 360 18.32 1.33 -12.50
CA ALA A 360 19.32 2.14 -13.20
C ALA A 360 19.54 3.55 -12.60
N GLU A 361 18.73 3.95 -11.60
CA GLU A 361 18.63 5.35 -11.11
C GLU A 361 19.79 5.78 -10.21
N THR A 362 20.29 4.89 -9.34
CA THR A 362 21.41 5.13 -8.41
C THR A 362 22.56 4.17 -8.68
N SER A 363 22.39 2.89 -8.33
CA SER A 363 23.50 1.97 -8.05
C SER A 363 24.25 1.38 -9.24
N ILE A 364 23.85 1.66 -10.49
CA ILE A 364 24.40 1.03 -11.69
C ILE A 364 24.82 2.07 -12.74
N THR A 365 26.08 2.03 -13.17
CA THR A 365 26.54 2.72 -14.39
C THR A 365 26.45 1.76 -15.57
N ILE A 366 25.70 2.15 -16.61
CA ILE A 366 25.67 1.42 -17.88
C ILE A 366 26.46 2.25 -18.91
N PRO A 367 27.45 1.67 -19.61
CA PRO A 367 28.23 2.40 -20.61
C PRO A 367 27.41 2.66 -21.89
N GLY A 368 27.78 3.72 -22.62
CA GLY A 368 27.18 4.12 -23.90
C GLY A 368 25.95 5.03 -23.81
N ILE A 369 25.33 5.20 -22.64
CA ILE A 369 24.12 6.03 -22.48
C ILE A 369 24.41 7.50 -22.77
N ARG A 370 23.64 8.09 -23.69
CA ARG A 370 23.64 9.54 -24.00
C ARG A 370 22.26 10.17 -23.99
N TYR A 371 21.21 9.35 -24.09
CA TYR A 371 19.83 9.80 -24.11
C TYR A 371 19.08 9.16 -22.96
N VAL A 372 18.38 9.96 -22.16
CA VAL A 372 17.48 9.50 -21.10
C VAL A 372 16.05 9.89 -21.43
N ILE A 373 15.11 8.97 -21.24
CA ILE A 373 13.67 9.24 -21.27
C ILE A 373 13.12 9.00 -19.86
N ASP A 374 12.53 10.03 -19.28
CA ASP A 374 12.00 10.02 -17.92
C ASP A 374 10.51 10.40 -17.91
N PRO A 375 9.60 9.43 -17.72
CA PRO A 375 8.18 9.69 -17.50
C PRO A 375 7.82 10.35 -16.16
N GLY A 376 8.78 10.49 -15.23
CA GLY A 376 8.52 11.13 -13.93
C GLY A 376 7.82 10.25 -12.90
N PHE A 377 7.69 8.95 -13.15
CA PHE A 377 7.04 7.99 -12.25
C PHE A 377 7.99 6.92 -11.69
N VAL A 378 7.63 6.37 -10.52
CA VAL A 378 8.31 5.22 -9.89
C VAL A 378 7.29 4.37 -9.12
N LYS A 379 7.52 3.06 -9.03
CA LYS A 379 6.73 2.17 -8.18
C LYS A 379 7.34 2.10 -6.78
N ALA A 380 6.61 2.59 -5.78
CA ALA A 380 7.07 2.69 -4.40
C ALA A 380 6.25 1.79 -3.46
N ARG A 381 6.88 1.35 -2.37
CA ARG A 381 6.19 0.70 -1.26
C ARG A 381 5.40 1.73 -0.45
N SER A 382 4.18 1.39 -0.09
CA SER A 382 3.33 2.14 0.83
C SER A 382 2.72 1.17 1.84
N TYR A 383 2.68 1.57 3.10
CA TYR A 383 2.14 0.79 4.21
C TYR A 383 1.05 1.56 4.93
N ASP A 384 -0.11 0.93 5.06
CA ASP A 384 -1.22 1.43 5.88
C ASP A 384 -1.20 0.69 7.23
N PRO A 385 -0.85 1.36 8.34
CA PRO A 385 -0.72 0.72 9.64
C PRO A 385 -2.06 0.34 10.27
N LEU A 386 -3.16 1.01 9.92
CA LEU A 386 -4.50 0.66 10.42
C LEU A 386 -5.00 -0.61 9.72
N LYS A 387 -4.71 -0.74 8.43
CA LYS A 387 -5.05 -1.89 7.59
C LYS A 387 -4.07 -3.05 7.72
N GLY A 388 -2.88 -2.83 8.31
CA GLY A 388 -1.79 -3.80 8.38
C GLY A 388 -1.26 -4.22 7.01
N MET A 389 -1.41 -3.38 5.98
CA MET A 389 -1.29 -3.77 4.57
C MET A 389 -0.15 -3.03 3.88
N GLU A 390 0.71 -3.79 3.19
CA GLU A 390 1.69 -3.24 2.24
C GLU A 390 1.13 -3.25 0.81
N SER A 391 1.46 -2.22 0.05
CA SER A 391 1.03 -2.02 -1.34
C SER A 391 2.19 -1.47 -2.17
N LEU A 392 2.20 -1.79 -3.46
CA LEU A 392 3.15 -1.26 -4.44
C LEU A 392 2.40 -0.32 -5.39
N ILE A 393 2.37 0.96 -5.03
CA ILE A 393 1.68 2.02 -5.78
C ILE A 393 2.64 2.73 -6.73
N ILE A 394 2.13 3.23 -7.85
CA ILE A 394 2.86 4.14 -8.72
C ILE A 394 2.71 5.55 -8.13
N VAL A 395 3.83 6.27 -8.00
CA VAL A 395 3.89 7.64 -7.49
C VAL A 395 4.80 8.48 -8.39
N PRO A 396 4.63 9.81 -8.41
CA PRO A 396 5.62 10.71 -9.00
C PRO A 396 7.01 10.54 -8.35
N THR A 397 8.06 10.79 -9.11
CA THR A 397 9.44 10.89 -8.61
C THR A 397 9.67 12.18 -7.83
N SER A 398 10.61 12.18 -6.89
CA SER A 398 11.14 13.44 -6.33
C SER A 398 12.06 14.17 -7.31
N LYS A 399 12.30 15.47 -7.11
CA LYS A 399 13.29 16.24 -7.90
C LYS A 399 14.67 15.60 -7.83
N ALA A 400 15.08 15.13 -6.64
CA ALA A 400 16.34 14.39 -6.47
C ALA A 400 16.42 13.15 -7.38
N GLN A 401 15.35 12.35 -7.49
CA GLN A 401 15.32 11.19 -8.39
C GLN A 401 15.38 11.61 -9.86
N ALA A 402 14.57 12.59 -10.27
CA ALA A 402 14.54 13.10 -11.65
C ALA A 402 15.88 13.73 -12.09
N LEU A 403 16.66 14.29 -11.16
CA LEU A 403 18.04 14.75 -11.40
C LEU A 403 19.04 13.58 -11.49
N GLN A 404 18.90 12.53 -10.67
CA GLN A 404 19.72 11.33 -10.75
C GLN A 404 19.47 10.52 -12.04
N ARG A 405 18.24 10.56 -12.56
CA ARG A 405 17.85 10.00 -13.87
C ARG A 405 18.50 10.75 -15.03
N SER A 406 18.33 12.07 -15.11
CA SER A 406 18.95 12.87 -16.17
C SER A 406 20.47 12.77 -16.16
N GLY A 407 21.09 12.74 -14.97
CA GLY A 407 22.54 12.52 -14.78
C GLY A 407 23.08 11.16 -15.25
N ARG A 408 22.24 10.24 -15.75
CA ARG A 408 22.69 9.03 -16.45
C ARG A 408 23.19 9.34 -17.87
N ALA A 409 22.67 10.38 -18.52
CA ALA A 409 23.08 10.79 -19.87
C ALA A 409 24.50 11.42 -19.91
N GLY A 410 24.88 12.17 -18.87
CA GLY A 410 26.11 12.98 -18.85
C GLY A 410 27.39 12.25 -18.40
N ARG A 411 27.42 10.92 -18.37
CA ARG A 411 28.51 10.15 -17.72
C ARG A 411 29.77 9.96 -18.55
N GLU A 412 29.61 9.76 -19.85
CA GLU A 412 30.72 9.49 -20.77
C GLU A 412 30.96 10.64 -21.76
N GLY A 413 30.12 11.66 -21.73
CA GLY A 413 30.16 12.86 -22.56
C GLY A 413 28.82 13.59 -22.51
N PRO A 414 28.64 14.70 -23.26
CA PRO A 414 27.39 15.43 -23.32
C PRO A 414 26.22 14.54 -23.76
N GLY A 415 25.03 14.81 -23.23
CA GLY A 415 23.83 14.01 -23.49
C GLY A 415 22.54 14.81 -23.36
N LYS A 416 21.39 14.15 -23.52
CA LYS A 416 20.05 14.77 -23.45
C LYS A 416 19.12 13.96 -22.55
N CYS A 417 18.21 14.64 -21.85
CA CYS A 417 17.15 14.03 -21.06
C CYS A 417 15.80 14.57 -21.50
N PHE A 418 14.90 13.68 -21.88
CA PHE A 418 13.53 13.98 -22.30
C PHE A 418 12.57 13.61 -21.18
N ARG A 419 12.03 14.62 -20.50
CA ARG A 419 11.02 14.49 -19.44
C ARG A 419 9.64 14.55 -20.08
N LEU A 420 8.83 13.51 -19.88
CA LEU A 420 7.49 13.40 -20.50
C LEU A 420 6.40 14.11 -19.68
N TYR A 421 6.78 15.22 -19.05
CA TYR A 421 5.96 16.07 -18.21
C TYR A 421 6.44 17.53 -18.35
N PRO A 422 5.56 18.53 -18.21
CA PRO A 422 5.94 19.94 -18.25
C PRO A 422 6.91 20.36 -17.15
N GLU A 423 7.68 21.41 -17.40
CA GLU A 423 8.59 22.01 -16.41
C GLU A 423 7.84 22.50 -15.15
N GLY A 424 6.61 23.03 -15.32
CA GLY A 424 5.74 23.39 -14.20
C GLY A 424 5.32 22.21 -13.33
N GLU A 425 5.32 20.98 -13.84
CA GLU A 425 5.12 19.77 -13.01
C GLU A 425 6.40 19.33 -12.31
N PHE A 426 7.57 19.50 -12.95
CA PHE A 426 8.86 19.26 -12.28
C PHE A 426 9.00 20.10 -11.00
N GLU A 427 8.60 21.36 -11.03
CA GLU A 427 8.71 22.24 -9.87
C GLU A 427 7.74 21.91 -8.72
N LYS A 428 6.64 21.19 -9.00
CA LYS A 428 5.69 20.69 -7.99
C LYS A 428 6.15 19.39 -7.31
N LEU A 429 7.14 18.68 -7.84
CA LEU A 429 7.63 17.43 -7.25
C LEU A 429 8.26 17.68 -5.87
N GLU A 430 8.13 16.73 -4.94
CA GLU A 430 8.86 16.76 -3.66
C GLU A 430 10.38 16.84 -3.92
N ASP A 431 11.14 17.64 -3.15
CA ASP A 431 12.59 17.79 -3.38
C ASP A 431 13.36 16.48 -3.19
N SER A 432 12.94 15.66 -2.22
CA SER A 432 13.56 14.37 -1.88
C SER A 432 12.50 13.28 -1.68
N THR A 433 12.92 12.02 -1.80
CA THR A 433 12.00 10.89 -1.65
C THR A 433 11.74 10.62 -0.16
N LYS A 434 10.47 10.65 0.25
CA LYS A 434 10.00 10.26 1.59
C LYS A 434 10.68 8.96 2.08
N PRO A 435 11.24 8.92 3.31
CA PRO A 435 12.07 7.80 3.77
C PRO A 435 11.25 6.52 3.98
N GLU A 436 11.91 5.36 3.93
CA GLU A 436 11.23 4.07 4.05
C GLU A 436 10.56 3.88 5.42
N ILE A 437 11.16 4.41 6.50
CA ILE A 437 10.62 4.34 7.87
C ILE A 437 9.19 4.92 8.02
N LYS A 438 8.78 5.83 7.12
CA LYS A 438 7.42 6.41 7.10
C LYS A 438 6.41 5.66 6.22
N ARG A 439 6.82 4.56 5.55
CA ARG A 439 6.02 3.87 4.50
C ARG A 439 6.16 2.33 4.50
N CYS A 440 6.63 1.72 5.58
CA CYS A 440 6.79 0.26 5.73
C CYS A 440 6.27 -0.25 7.09
N ASN A 441 6.13 -1.58 7.24
CA ASN A 441 5.99 -2.21 8.56
C ASN A 441 7.31 -2.08 9.35
N LEU A 442 7.23 -1.81 10.67
CA LEU A 442 8.38 -1.57 11.55
C LEU A 442 8.68 -2.73 12.50
N SER A 443 7.89 -3.81 12.51
CA SER A 443 7.94 -4.88 13.51
C SER A 443 9.31 -5.57 13.62
N ASN A 444 9.99 -5.85 12.51
CA ASN A 444 11.34 -6.44 12.54
C ASN A 444 12.37 -5.46 13.15
N VAL A 445 12.30 -4.17 12.79
CA VAL A 445 13.19 -3.13 13.31
C VAL A 445 12.94 -2.84 14.79
N ILE A 446 11.69 -2.81 15.22
CA ILE A 446 11.33 -2.60 16.63
C ILE A 446 11.75 -3.81 17.48
N LEU A 447 11.65 -5.04 16.95
CA LEU A 447 12.22 -6.23 17.59
C LEU A 447 13.75 -6.11 17.77
N GLN A 448 14.46 -5.63 16.75
CA GLN A 448 15.90 -5.38 16.81
C GLN A 448 16.25 -4.28 17.83
N LEU A 449 15.51 -3.16 17.85
CA LEU A 449 15.69 -2.09 18.84
C LEU A 449 15.43 -2.58 20.27
N LYS A 450 14.38 -3.36 20.49
CA LYS A 450 14.09 -3.99 21.79
C LYS A 450 15.17 -4.98 22.22
N ALA A 451 15.74 -5.74 21.29
CA ALA A 451 16.88 -6.63 21.55
C ALA A 451 18.22 -5.90 21.73
N LEU A 452 18.36 -4.69 21.17
CA LEU A 452 19.41 -3.74 21.51
C LEU A 452 19.14 -3.04 22.86
N GLY A 453 18.07 -3.33 23.61
CA GLY A 453 17.78 -2.71 24.90
C GLY A 453 17.15 -1.31 24.83
N VAL A 454 16.68 -0.88 23.66
CA VAL A 454 15.95 0.39 23.48
C VAL A 454 14.50 0.18 23.90
N ASP A 455 14.18 0.59 25.13
CA ASP A 455 12.82 0.43 25.66
C ASP A 455 11.85 1.52 25.19
N ASP A 456 12.29 2.78 25.15
CA ASP A 456 11.51 3.90 24.62
C ASP A 456 11.69 4.08 23.11
N ILE A 457 10.85 3.39 22.35
CA ILE A 457 10.80 3.45 20.89
C ILE A 457 10.27 4.81 20.39
N LEU A 458 9.49 5.55 21.20
CA LEU A 458 8.93 6.85 20.81
C LEU A 458 9.95 7.98 21.01
N GLY A 459 10.76 7.88 22.06
CA GLY A 459 11.88 8.77 22.38
C GLY A 459 13.13 8.55 21.52
N PHE A 460 13.32 7.36 20.92
CA PHE A 460 14.48 7.06 20.09
C PHE A 460 14.75 8.14 19.02
N ASP A 461 16.04 8.46 18.86
CA ASP A 461 16.56 9.57 18.05
C ASP A 461 16.59 9.20 16.56
N PHE A 462 15.43 8.89 15.97
CA PHE A 462 15.30 8.74 14.51
C PHE A 462 15.56 10.06 13.81
N MET A 463 16.32 10.02 12.71
CA MET A 463 16.50 11.17 11.80
C MET A 463 15.15 11.74 11.34
N GLU A 464 14.16 10.88 11.12
CA GLU A 464 12.79 11.27 10.85
C GLU A 464 11.82 10.28 11.49
N LYS A 465 10.97 10.75 12.41
CA LYS A 465 10.16 9.84 13.24
C LYS A 465 9.06 9.14 12.42
N PRO A 466 8.86 7.83 12.58
CA PRO A 466 7.72 7.12 12.02
C PRO A 466 6.39 7.58 12.64
N SER A 467 5.27 7.23 12.01
CA SER A 467 3.95 7.53 12.57
C SER A 467 3.72 6.76 13.87
N ARG A 468 3.05 7.38 14.85
CA ARG A 468 2.67 6.71 16.11
C ARG A 468 1.84 5.45 15.86
N ALA A 469 0.93 5.48 14.89
CA ALA A 469 0.12 4.33 14.50
C ALA A 469 0.98 3.16 13.99
N SER A 470 2.02 3.43 13.19
CA SER A 470 2.96 2.40 12.70
C SER A 470 3.75 1.74 13.82
N ILE A 471 4.22 2.54 14.80
CA ILE A 471 4.94 2.05 15.98
C ILE A 471 4.02 1.18 16.85
N VAL A 472 2.83 1.69 17.18
CA VAL A 472 1.85 0.98 18.02
C VAL A 472 1.41 -0.33 17.37
N LYS A 473 1.05 -0.34 16.08
CA LYS A 473 0.64 -1.57 15.39
C LYS A 473 1.77 -2.62 15.36
N SER A 474 3.01 -2.17 15.20
CA SER A 474 4.18 -3.06 15.21
C SER A 474 4.47 -3.63 16.62
N LEU A 475 4.32 -2.82 17.67
CA LEU A 475 4.42 -3.30 19.06
C LEU A 475 3.30 -4.30 19.40
N GLU A 476 2.06 -4.01 19.00
CA GLU A 476 0.91 -4.91 19.12
C GLU A 476 1.17 -6.26 18.42
N GLN A 477 1.68 -6.23 17.17
CA GLN A 477 2.04 -7.44 16.43
C GLN A 477 3.12 -8.26 17.15
N LEU A 478 4.15 -7.62 17.71
CA LEU A 478 5.22 -8.30 18.45
C LEU A 478 4.72 -8.88 19.79
N TYR A 479 3.84 -8.18 20.49
CA TYR A 479 3.18 -8.66 21.71
C TYR A 479 2.33 -9.91 21.43
N LEU A 480 1.50 -9.87 20.38
CA LEU A 480 0.69 -11.02 19.94
C LEU A 480 1.53 -12.24 19.53
N LEU A 481 2.71 -12.03 18.96
CA LEU A 481 3.64 -13.13 18.68
C LEU A 481 4.34 -13.67 19.95
N GLY A 482 4.11 -13.06 21.11
CA GLY A 482 4.79 -13.36 22.38
C GLY A 482 6.26 -12.94 22.39
N ALA A 483 6.67 -12.02 21.52
CA ALA A 483 8.02 -11.47 21.49
C ALA A 483 8.22 -10.38 22.55
N LEU A 484 7.13 -9.76 23.01
CA LEU A 484 7.12 -8.78 24.09
C LEU A 484 6.29 -9.29 25.28
N THR A 485 6.59 -8.78 26.48
CA THR A 485 5.78 -8.95 27.70
C THR A 485 4.71 -7.86 27.82
N ASP A 486 3.84 -7.97 28.82
CA ASP A 486 2.79 -6.99 29.14
C ASP A 486 3.36 -5.59 29.43
N GLU A 487 4.59 -5.50 29.95
CA GLU A 487 5.34 -4.25 30.16
C GLU A 487 6.05 -3.76 28.87
N CYS A 488 5.72 -4.33 27.71
CA CYS A 488 6.34 -4.05 26.40
C CYS A 488 7.86 -4.28 26.36
N LYS A 489 8.42 -5.15 27.22
CA LYS A 489 9.84 -5.54 27.22
C LYS A 489 10.07 -6.79 26.40
N LEU A 490 11.30 -7.03 25.93
CA LEU A 490 11.61 -8.23 25.16
C LEU A 490 11.44 -9.49 26.02
N SER A 491 10.63 -10.44 25.56
CA SER A 491 10.33 -11.67 26.30
C SER A 491 11.50 -12.67 26.27
N ASN A 492 11.58 -13.50 27.32
CA ASN A 492 12.59 -14.55 27.47
C ASN A 492 11.88 -15.91 27.65
N PRO A 493 12.19 -16.96 26.87
CA PRO A 493 13.18 -17.00 25.79
C PRO A 493 12.69 -16.49 24.44
N VAL A 494 11.37 -16.40 24.21
CA VAL A 494 10.78 -16.25 22.87
C VAL A 494 11.28 -14.99 22.13
N GLY A 495 11.17 -13.80 22.72
CA GLY A 495 11.62 -12.55 22.10
C GLY A 495 13.13 -12.54 21.81
N GLN A 496 13.95 -12.97 22.77
CA GLN A 496 15.40 -13.12 22.58
C GLN A 496 15.76 -14.11 21.47
N GLN A 497 15.08 -15.26 21.42
CA GLN A 497 15.26 -16.25 20.36
C GLN A 497 14.83 -15.69 18.99
N MET A 498 13.72 -14.95 18.93
CA MET A 498 13.23 -14.33 17.71
C MET A 498 14.19 -13.28 17.15
N ALA A 499 14.78 -12.45 18.02
CA ALA A 499 15.73 -11.40 17.62
C ALA A 499 17.10 -11.94 17.17
N ARG A 500 17.49 -13.15 17.62
CA ARG A 500 18.71 -13.82 17.14
C ARG A 500 18.58 -14.31 15.70
N LEU A 501 17.37 -14.64 15.24
CA LEU A 501 17.13 -15.13 13.89
C LEU A 501 17.09 -13.97 12.88
N PRO A 502 17.76 -14.07 11.72
CA PRO A 502 17.75 -13.03 10.68
C PRO A 502 16.50 -13.18 9.81
N LEU A 503 15.34 -13.06 10.41
CA LEU A 503 14.03 -13.41 9.86
C LEU A 503 12.94 -12.45 10.36
N ASP A 504 11.85 -12.35 9.61
CA ASP A 504 10.68 -11.59 10.01
C ASP A 504 10.01 -12.25 11.24
N PRO A 505 9.42 -11.47 12.17
CA PRO A 505 8.96 -11.99 13.45
C PRO A 505 8.03 -13.21 13.37
N VAL A 506 7.15 -13.27 12.37
CA VAL A 506 6.26 -14.42 12.14
C VAL A 506 7.06 -15.70 11.80
N TYR A 507 8.07 -15.61 10.94
CA TYR A 507 8.93 -16.74 10.59
C TYR A 507 9.82 -17.17 11.76
N SER A 508 10.36 -16.22 12.51
CA SER A 508 11.12 -16.50 13.73
C SER A 508 10.26 -17.25 14.76
N LYS A 509 9.01 -16.82 14.96
CA LYS A 509 8.05 -17.52 15.82
C LYS A 509 7.69 -18.92 15.30
N ALA A 510 7.49 -19.06 13.98
CA ALA A 510 7.16 -20.32 13.35
C ALA A 510 8.25 -21.38 13.55
N LEU A 511 9.54 -21.02 13.44
CA LEU A 511 10.65 -21.94 13.70
C LEU A 511 10.76 -22.35 15.17
N ILE A 512 10.55 -21.41 16.10
CA ILE A 512 10.57 -21.73 17.55
C ILE A 512 9.44 -22.70 17.90
N LEU A 513 8.23 -22.48 17.37
CA LEU A 513 7.10 -23.39 17.58
C LEU A 513 7.27 -24.73 16.86
N ALA A 514 7.83 -24.77 15.65
CA ALA A 514 7.96 -26.00 14.87
C ALA A 514 8.82 -27.08 15.55
N SER A 515 9.74 -26.68 16.43
CA SER A 515 10.46 -27.60 17.32
C SER A 515 9.53 -28.33 18.30
N GLN A 516 8.50 -27.65 18.81
CA GLN A 516 7.50 -28.22 19.74
C GLN A 516 6.48 -29.11 19.02
N PHE A 517 6.19 -28.83 17.74
CA PHE A 517 5.31 -29.63 16.89
C PHE A 517 6.05 -30.79 16.16
N ASN A 518 7.35 -30.99 16.39
CA ASN A 518 8.19 -31.99 15.72
C ASN A 518 8.18 -31.88 14.17
N CYS A 519 8.08 -30.67 13.63
CA CYS A 519 8.02 -30.38 12.19
C CYS A 519 8.99 -29.27 11.77
N LEU A 520 10.15 -29.21 12.44
CA LEU A 520 11.12 -28.12 12.29
C LEU A 520 11.85 -28.21 10.95
N GLU A 521 12.12 -29.40 10.42
CA GLU A 521 12.71 -29.57 9.08
C GLU A 521 11.76 -29.00 8.00
N GLU A 522 10.47 -29.31 8.08
CA GLU A 522 9.44 -28.79 7.15
C GLU A 522 9.29 -27.27 7.24
N MET A 523 9.36 -26.72 8.45
CA MET A 523 9.29 -25.27 8.67
C MET A 523 10.55 -24.55 8.20
N LEU A 524 11.73 -25.12 8.41
CA LEU A 524 13.01 -24.60 7.89
C LEU A 524 12.96 -24.51 6.36
N ILE A 525 12.52 -25.57 5.68
CA ILE A 525 12.34 -25.60 4.22
C ILE A 525 11.36 -24.52 3.77
N THR A 526 10.21 -24.41 4.46
CA THR A 526 9.16 -23.46 4.13
C THR A 526 9.64 -22.01 4.28
N VAL A 527 10.21 -21.64 5.43
CA VAL A 527 10.73 -20.30 5.68
C VAL A 527 11.87 -19.95 4.72
N ALA A 528 12.75 -20.89 4.39
CA ALA A 528 13.83 -20.67 3.44
C ALA A 528 13.31 -20.40 2.01
N LEU A 529 12.24 -21.06 1.59
CA LEU A 529 11.59 -20.85 0.30
C LEU A 529 10.72 -19.59 0.25
N LEU A 530 10.10 -19.19 1.36
CA LEU A 530 9.39 -17.90 1.49
C LEU A 530 10.36 -16.70 1.56
N SER A 531 11.61 -16.93 1.98
CA SER A 531 12.66 -15.90 2.07
C SER A 531 13.34 -15.57 0.73
N VAL A 532 12.91 -16.16 -0.39
CA VAL A 532 13.44 -15.91 -1.74
C VAL A 532 12.37 -15.48 -2.73
N GLU A 533 12.77 -14.90 -3.85
CA GLU A 533 11.87 -14.70 -5.00
C GLU A 533 11.28 -16.04 -5.46
N SER A 534 9.97 -16.04 -5.79
CA SER A 534 9.21 -17.21 -6.24
C SER A 534 10.05 -18.20 -7.04
N ILE A 535 10.13 -19.44 -6.55
CA ILE A 535 10.83 -20.51 -7.25
C ILE A 535 10.11 -20.94 -8.54
N PHE A 536 8.81 -20.64 -8.67
CA PHE A 536 8.02 -21.02 -9.84
C PHE A 536 8.18 -20.00 -10.97
N TYR A 537 8.47 -20.49 -12.18
CA TYR A 537 8.64 -19.69 -13.39
C TYR A 537 7.73 -20.19 -14.51
N THR A 538 6.71 -19.39 -14.87
CA THR A 538 5.70 -19.77 -15.87
C THR A 538 5.83 -18.92 -17.14
N PRO A 539 6.69 -19.29 -18.11
CA PRO A 539 6.82 -18.57 -19.37
C PRO A 539 5.56 -18.70 -20.21
N ARG A 540 5.08 -17.58 -20.79
CA ARG A 540 3.83 -17.51 -21.57
C ARG A 540 3.75 -18.55 -22.70
N GLU A 541 4.86 -18.77 -23.41
CA GLU A 541 4.98 -19.73 -24.53
C GLU A 541 4.83 -21.20 -24.12
N LYS A 542 5.15 -21.55 -22.87
CA LYS A 542 5.16 -22.93 -22.35
C LYS A 542 4.26 -23.07 -21.11
N PHE A 543 3.18 -22.29 -21.08
CA PHE A 543 2.29 -22.17 -19.93
C PHE A 543 1.69 -23.53 -19.50
N GLU A 544 1.23 -24.35 -20.45
CA GLU A 544 0.65 -25.67 -20.15
C GLU A 544 1.70 -26.73 -19.77
N GLU A 545 2.92 -26.67 -20.32
CA GLU A 545 4.04 -27.50 -19.86
C GLU A 545 4.38 -27.19 -18.40
N ALA A 546 4.51 -25.90 -18.06
CA ALA A 546 4.81 -25.42 -16.72
C ALA A 546 3.71 -25.80 -15.70
N ARG A 547 2.42 -25.67 -16.08
CA ARG A 547 1.31 -26.12 -15.23
C ARG A 547 1.28 -27.64 -15.05
N THR A 548 1.67 -28.40 -16.06
CA THR A 548 1.74 -29.86 -15.99
C THR A 548 2.87 -30.31 -15.06
N ALA A 549 4.06 -29.70 -15.16
CA ALA A 549 5.16 -29.95 -14.22
C ALA A 549 4.79 -29.55 -12.79
N MET A 550 4.14 -28.40 -12.60
CA MET A 550 3.70 -27.91 -11.28
C MET A 550 2.74 -28.88 -10.57
N LYS A 551 1.81 -29.52 -11.31
CA LYS A 551 0.88 -30.53 -10.76
C LYS A 551 1.59 -31.71 -10.10
N CYS A 552 2.80 -32.06 -10.52
CA CYS A 552 3.58 -33.15 -9.92
C CYS A 552 4.03 -32.84 -8.47
N PHE A 553 4.04 -31.57 -8.07
CA PHE A 553 4.43 -31.14 -6.73
C PHE A 553 3.25 -30.57 -5.91
N SER A 554 2.15 -30.18 -6.56
CA SER A 554 0.95 -29.60 -5.94
C SER A 554 0.40 -30.46 -4.81
N SER A 555 0.29 -29.88 -3.60
CA SER A 555 -0.44 -30.46 -2.48
C SER A 555 -1.88 -29.91 -2.41
N PRO A 556 -2.92 -30.74 -2.24
CA PRO A 556 -4.30 -30.27 -2.04
C PRO A 556 -4.50 -29.57 -0.69
N GLU A 557 -3.50 -29.62 0.20
CA GLU A 557 -3.52 -28.90 1.48
C GLU A 557 -3.05 -27.44 1.35
N GLY A 558 -2.26 -27.11 0.33
CA GLY A 558 -1.83 -25.72 0.06
C GLY A 558 -0.44 -25.53 -0.55
N ASP A 559 -0.11 -24.24 -0.72
CA ASP A 559 1.11 -23.77 -1.36
C ASP A 559 2.36 -24.05 -0.52
N HIS A 560 2.31 -23.92 0.82
CA HIS A 560 3.45 -24.21 1.69
C HIS A 560 3.90 -25.67 1.59
N LEU A 561 2.96 -26.62 1.52
CA LEU A 561 3.28 -28.04 1.33
C LEU A 561 3.77 -28.30 -0.10
N THR A 562 3.26 -27.56 -1.08
CA THR A 562 3.76 -27.62 -2.47
C THR A 562 5.22 -27.15 -2.55
N LEU A 563 5.61 -26.12 -1.79
CA LEU A 563 7.00 -25.67 -1.66
C LEU A 563 7.90 -26.76 -1.04
N ILE A 564 7.45 -27.43 0.03
CA ILE A 564 8.18 -28.55 0.65
C ILE A 564 8.35 -29.71 -0.34
N ASN A 565 7.30 -30.07 -1.08
CA ASN A 565 7.36 -31.14 -2.09
C ASN A 565 8.40 -30.86 -3.18
N VAL A 566 8.48 -29.63 -3.67
CA VAL A 566 9.52 -29.22 -4.64
C VAL A 566 10.92 -29.36 -4.04
N TYR A 567 11.11 -28.93 -2.79
CA TYR A 567 12.40 -29.04 -2.12
C TYR A 567 12.83 -30.50 -1.96
N ARG A 568 11.99 -31.33 -1.31
CA ARG A 568 12.23 -32.77 -1.08
C ARG A 568 12.52 -33.51 -2.39
N ALA A 569 11.69 -33.33 -3.43
CA ALA A 569 11.90 -33.97 -4.73
C ALA A 569 13.21 -33.52 -5.41
N SER A 570 13.65 -32.28 -5.18
CA SER A 570 14.90 -31.77 -5.74
C SER A 570 16.15 -32.28 -5.00
N ASP A 571 16.06 -32.53 -3.69
CA ASP A 571 17.12 -33.18 -2.91
C ASP A 571 17.20 -34.68 -3.21
N GLU A 572 16.08 -35.40 -3.23
CA GLU A 572 16.02 -36.83 -3.60
C GLU A 572 16.60 -37.08 -5.01
N PHE A 573 16.30 -36.19 -5.97
CA PHE A 573 16.88 -36.25 -7.31
C PHE A 573 18.41 -36.03 -7.32
N LEU A 574 18.93 -35.18 -6.42
CA LEU A 574 20.36 -34.97 -6.28
C LEU A 574 21.03 -36.18 -5.62
N GLU A 575 20.53 -36.68 -4.49
CA GLU A 575 21.10 -37.83 -3.78
C GLU A 575 21.27 -39.03 -4.71
N LYS A 576 20.20 -39.39 -5.44
CA LYS A 576 20.19 -40.50 -6.42
C LYS A 576 21.19 -40.37 -7.57
N ARG A 577 21.77 -39.17 -7.82
CA ARG A 577 22.64 -38.90 -8.97
C ARG A 577 24.02 -38.32 -8.61
N THR A 578 24.30 -38.11 -7.32
CA THR A 578 25.46 -37.29 -6.89
C THR A 578 26.44 -38.03 -5.97
N MET A 579 26.20 -39.30 -5.63
CA MET A 579 27.18 -40.13 -4.92
C MET A 579 28.56 -40.08 -5.59
N GLY A 580 29.55 -39.50 -4.91
CA GLY A 580 30.93 -39.36 -5.38
C GLY A 580 31.22 -38.24 -6.39
N LEU A 581 30.28 -37.33 -6.68
CA LEU A 581 30.51 -36.21 -7.61
C LEU A 581 30.98 -34.92 -6.91
N ASN A 582 31.74 -34.09 -7.63
CA ASN A 582 32.15 -32.77 -7.15
C ASN A 582 31.00 -31.74 -7.21
N LYS A 583 31.02 -30.75 -6.31
CA LYS A 583 29.98 -29.72 -6.13
C LYS A 583 29.53 -29.05 -7.44
N GLU A 584 30.44 -28.84 -8.38
CA GLU A 584 30.18 -28.22 -9.69
C GLU A 584 29.36 -29.12 -10.63
N LYS A 585 29.61 -30.44 -10.67
CA LYS A 585 28.77 -31.39 -11.43
C LYS A 585 27.38 -31.52 -10.80
N SER A 586 27.30 -31.60 -9.47
CA SER A 586 26.05 -31.60 -8.71
C SER A 586 25.18 -30.39 -9.08
N GLU A 587 25.79 -29.21 -9.13
CA GLU A 587 25.12 -27.97 -9.50
C GLU A 587 24.60 -27.98 -10.95
N LYS A 588 25.38 -28.51 -11.89
CA LYS A 588 24.97 -28.65 -13.30
C LYS A 588 23.78 -29.62 -13.45
N ILE A 589 23.74 -30.68 -12.63
CA ILE A 589 22.62 -31.64 -12.57
C ILE A 589 21.36 -30.95 -12.01
N LEU A 590 21.48 -30.20 -10.90
CA LEU A 590 20.35 -29.42 -10.35
C LEU A 590 19.80 -28.40 -11.34
N ARG A 591 20.67 -27.61 -11.99
CA ARG A 591 20.27 -26.63 -13.01
C ARG A 591 19.45 -27.27 -14.14
N LYS A 592 19.80 -28.49 -14.56
CA LYS A 592 19.05 -29.25 -15.58
C LYS A 592 17.65 -29.62 -15.07
N TRP A 593 17.55 -30.23 -13.88
CA TRP A 593 16.28 -30.61 -13.29
C TRP A 593 15.35 -29.42 -13.06
N CYS A 594 15.88 -28.30 -12.57
CA CYS A 594 15.13 -27.06 -12.40
C CYS A 594 14.55 -26.56 -13.73
N LYS A 595 15.34 -26.61 -14.82
CA LYS A 595 14.89 -26.22 -16.17
C LYS A 595 13.78 -27.13 -16.71
N GLU A 596 13.89 -28.43 -16.45
CA GLU A 596 12.89 -29.44 -16.86
C GLU A 596 11.56 -29.30 -16.09
N ASN A 597 11.62 -28.82 -14.84
CA ASN A 597 10.45 -28.67 -13.95
C ASN A 597 9.97 -27.22 -13.79
N PHE A 598 10.42 -26.29 -14.64
CA PHE A 598 10.01 -24.87 -14.61
C PHE A 598 10.30 -24.13 -13.27
N ILE A 599 11.39 -24.53 -12.61
CA ILE A 599 11.84 -23.98 -11.34
C ILE A 599 13.06 -23.06 -11.55
N ASN A 600 13.08 -21.93 -10.84
CA ASN A 600 14.20 -21.00 -10.84
C ASN A 600 15.39 -21.57 -10.04
N SER A 601 16.37 -22.13 -10.76
CA SER A 601 17.58 -22.74 -10.18
C SER A 601 18.43 -21.81 -9.31
N ARG A 602 18.29 -20.48 -9.46
CA ARG A 602 18.97 -19.50 -8.59
C ARG A 602 18.23 -19.35 -7.27
N SER A 603 16.91 -19.10 -7.32
CA SER A 603 16.08 -18.98 -6.12
C SER A 603 16.12 -20.24 -5.27
N LEU A 604 16.01 -21.42 -5.90
CA LEU A 604 16.05 -22.70 -5.18
C LEU A 604 17.42 -22.97 -4.52
N ARG A 605 18.53 -22.53 -5.13
CA ARG A 605 19.86 -22.63 -4.50
C ARG A 605 19.98 -21.66 -3.33
N HIS A 606 19.62 -20.40 -3.53
CA HIS A 606 19.64 -19.39 -2.47
C HIS A 606 18.75 -19.83 -1.28
N ALA A 607 17.62 -20.49 -1.54
CA ALA A 607 16.82 -21.13 -0.49
C ALA A 607 17.56 -22.27 0.23
N ARG A 608 18.31 -23.14 -0.46
CA ARG A 608 19.17 -24.14 0.20
C ARG A 608 20.29 -23.49 1.05
N ASP A 609 20.90 -22.40 0.55
CA ASP A 609 21.93 -21.67 1.28
C ASP A 609 21.34 -21.01 2.54
N ILE A 610 20.13 -20.43 2.45
CA ILE A 610 19.35 -19.91 3.57
C ILE A 610 18.99 -21.02 4.56
N HIS A 611 18.47 -22.15 4.06
CA HIS A 611 18.09 -23.32 4.85
C HIS A 611 19.25 -23.79 5.74
N SER A 612 20.42 -24.02 5.14
CA SER A 612 21.62 -24.45 5.86
C SER A 612 22.08 -23.46 6.94
N GLN A 613 21.85 -22.16 6.76
CA GLN A 613 22.29 -21.13 7.71
C GLN A 613 21.28 -20.90 8.83
N ILE A 614 19.98 -20.91 8.53
CA ILE A 614 18.94 -20.88 9.57
C ILE A 614 19.05 -22.14 10.42
N ARG A 615 19.28 -23.32 9.81
CA ARG A 615 19.54 -24.58 10.52
C ARG A 615 20.67 -24.42 11.55
N GLY A 616 21.82 -23.89 11.13
CA GLY A 616 22.95 -23.64 12.04
C GLY A 616 22.62 -22.69 13.20
N HIS A 617 21.81 -21.65 12.97
CA HIS A 617 21.33 -20.78 14.06
C HIS A 617 20.36 -21.50 15.01
N VAL A 618 19.45 -22.30 14.47
CA VAL A 618 18.46 -23.10 15.21
C VAL A 618 19.15 -24.18 16.08
N GLU A 619 20.20 -24.83 15.55
CA GLU A 619 21.08 -25.76 16.27
C GLU A 619 21.84 -25.05 17.40
N GLN A 620 22.43 -23.87 17.13
CA GLN A 620 23.08 -23.01 18.15
C GLN A 620 22.12 -22.54 19.26
N MET A 621 20.82 -22.49 18.98
CA MET A 621 19.77 -22.12 19.94
C MET A 621 19.25 -23.32 20.75
N GLY A 622 19.73 -24.54 20.47
CA GLY A 622 19.31 -25.77 21.16
C GLY A 622 17.91 -26.24 20.79
N LEU A 623 17.37 -25.82 19.65
CA LEU A 623 16.05 -26.25 19.19
C LEU A 623 16.15 -27.65 18.57
N CYS A 624 15.24 -28.55 18.96
CA CYS A 624 15.17 -29.91 18.44
C CYS A 624 14.72 -29.90 16.97
N ILE A 625 15.60 -30.34 16.06
CA ILE A 625 15.27 -30.54 14.65
C ILE A 625 14.71 -31.95 14.47
N ALA A 626 13.40 -32.01 14.25
CA ALA A 626 12.65 -33.20 13.88
C ALA A 626 11.85 -32.93 12.59
N SER A 627 11.56 -34.00 11.85
CA SER A 627 10.68 -34.00 10.68
C SER A 627 9.39 -34.76 11.01
N CYS A 628 8.24 -34.24 10.58
CA CYS A 628 6.96 -34.94 10.69
C CYS A 628 6.72 -35.96 9.55
N GLY A 629 7.68 -36.13 8.64
CA GLY A 629 7.61 -37.12 7.56
C GLY A 629 6.49 -36.82 6.56
N ASP A 630 5.61 -37.79 6.34
CA ASP A 630 4.46 -37.68 5.43
C ASP A 630 3.17 -37.24 6.14
N ASP A 631 3.09 -37.35 7.48
CA ASP A 631 1.99 -36.75 8.23
C ASP A 631 2.25 -35.25 8.39
N MET A 632 1.60 -34.47 7.53
CA MET A 632 1.71 -33.02 7.51
C MET A 632 0.68 -32.33 8.43
N LEU A 633 -0.04 -33.07 9.30
CA LEU A 633 -0.94 -32.50 10.29
C LEU A 633 -0.20 -31.66 11.37
N PRO A 634 0.92 -32.11 11.99
CA PRO A 634 1.66 -31.30 12.95
C PRO A 634 2.18 -30.01 12.32
N PHE A 635 2.68 -30.08 11.08
CA PHE A 635 3.13 -28.91 10.32
C PHE A 635 2.00 -27.88 10.09
N ARG A 636 0.80 -28.31 9.69
CA ARG A 636 -0.34 -27.40 9.51
C ARG A 636 -0.85 -26.80 10.82
N ARG A 637 -0.83 -27.56 11.91
CA ARG A 637 -1.16 -27.06 13.26
C ARG A 637 -0.10 -26.06 13.74
N CYS A 638 1.18 -26.31 13.49
CA CYS A 638 2.25 -25.34 13.76
C CYS A 638 2.10 -24.05 12.94
N LEU A 639 1.73 -24.15 11.66
CA LEU A 639 1.45 -22.99 10.83
C LEU A 639 0.24 -22.21 11.37
N ALA A 640 -0.85 -22.87 11.78
CA ALA A 640 -1.99 -22.21 12.42
C ALA A 640 -1.57 -21.48 13.72
N ALA A 641 -0.73 -22.09 14.55
CA ALA A 641 -0.22 -21.51 15.79
C ALA A 641 0.74 -20.32 15.60
N SER A 642 1.40 -20.20 14.45
CA SER A 642 2.40 -19.16 14.17
C SER A 642 1.93 -18.05 13.24
N PHE A 643 1.11 -18.39 12.23
CA PHE A 643 0.54 -17.45 11.24
C PHE A 643 -0.90 -17.03 11.57
N PHE A 644 -1.39 -17.21 12.81
CA PHE A 644 -2.78 -16.89 13.19
C PHE A 644 -3.20 -15.44 12.89
N ILE A 645 -2.26 -14.48 12.95
CA ILE A 645 -2.48 -13.07 12.57
C ILE A 645 -2.87 -12.96 11.08
N ASN A 646 -2.34 -13.85 10.26
CA ASN A 646 -2.59 -13.97 8.83
C ASN A 646 -3.58 -15.11 8.51
N ALA A 647 -4.61 -15.28 9.35
CA ALA A 647 -5.73 -16.17 9.06
C ALA A 647 -6.85 -15.44 8.30
N ALA A 648 -7.58 -16.17 7.45
CA ALA A 648 -8.76 -15.68 6.76
C ALA A 648 -9.88 -16.74 6.70
N LEU A 649 -11.13 -16.28 6.84
CA LEU A 649 -12.33 -17.09 6.71
C LEU A 649 -13.03 -16.81 5.39
N LYS A 650 -13.52 -17.85 4.73
CA LYS A 650 -14.36 -17.73 3.55
C LYS A 650 -15.66 -16.99 3.88
N GLN A 651 -16.18 -16.25 2.92
CA GLN A 651 -17.47 -15.56 2.98
C GLN A 651 -18.47 -16.23 2.01
N PRO A 652 -19.79 -16.07 2.19
CA PRO A 652 -20.81 -16.72 1.35
C PRO A 652 -20.63 -16.48 -0.16
N GLU A 653 -20.11 -15.31 -0.54
CA GLU A 653 -19.86 -14.88 -1.93
C GLU A 653 -18.59 -15.55 -2.52
N GLY A 654 -17.92 -16.41 -1.74
CA GLY A 654 -16.70 -17.10 -2.14
C GLY A 654 -15.46 -16.20 -2.20
N THR A 655 -15.51 -15.02 -1.56
CA THR A 655 -14.35 -14.23 -1.14
C THR A 655 -13.87 -14.68 0.24
N TYR A 656 -12.85 -14.04 0.80
CA TYR A 656 -12.34 -14.30 2.15
C TYR A 656 -12.29 -13.01 2.97
N ARG A 657 -12.45 -13.11 4.29
CA ARG A 657 -12.23 -12.05 5.26
C ARG A 657 -11.00 -12.36 6.09
N ALA A 658 -9.97 -11.52 6.00
CA ALA A 658 -8.78 -11.61 6.86
C ALA A 658 -9.16 -11.24 8.30
N LEU A 659 -8.79 -12.08 9.27
CA LEU A 659 -9.28 -11.95 10.65
C LEU A 659 -8.70 -10.72 11.36
N ALA A 660 -7.39 -10.51 11.29
CA ALA A 660 -6.73 -9.42 12.02
C ALA A 660 -7.01 -8.01 11.46
N SER A 661 -7.41 -7.88 10.19
CA SER A 661 -7.67 -6.60 9.52
C SER A 661 -9.12 -6.38 9.10
N GLY A 662 -9.99 -7.38 9.29
CA GLY A 662 -11.40 -7.37 8.89
C GLY A 662 -11.65 -7.31 7.37
N GLN A 663 -10.61 -7.30 6.54
CA GLN A 663 -10.72 -6.97 5.12
C GLN A 663 -11.18 -8.13 4.24
N VAL A 664 -11.99 -7.81 3.23
CA VAL A 664 -12.32 -8.72 2.14
C VAL A 664 -11.16 -8.83 1.15
N VAL A 665 -10.75 -10.08 0.86
CA VAL A 665 -9.59 -10.47 0.06
C VAL A 665 -9.93 -11.69 -0.81
N GLN A 666 -9.11 -11.98 -1.82
CA GLN A 666 -9.26 -13.11 -2.74
C GLN A 666 -8.01 -13.99 -2.78
N ILE A 667 -8.18 -15.28 -3.05
CA ILE A 667 -7.03 -16.17 -3.31
C ILE A 667 -6.35 -15.73 -4.61
N HIS A 668 -5.03 -15.58 -4.61
CA HIS A 668 -4.27 -15.25 -5.82
C HIS A 668 -4.33 -16.39 -6.85
N PRO A 669 -4.51 -16.12 -8.16
CA PRO A 669 -4.63 -17.16 -9.21
C PRO A 669 -3.44 -18.12 -9.37
N SER A 670 -2.28 -17.81 -8.77
CA SER A 670 -1.12 -18.71 -8.76
C SER A 670 -1.20 -19.82 -7.70
N SER A 671 -2.13 -19.74 -6.75
CA SER A 671 -2.26 -20.72 -5.66
C SER A 671 -2.89 -22.02 -6.13
N VAL A 672 -2.43 -23.15 -5.60
CA VAL A 672 -3.05 -24.47 -5.85
C VAL A 672 -4.49 -24.53 -5.30
N LEU A 673 -4.83 -23.69 -4.32
CA LEU A 673 -6.15 -23.65 -3.68
C LEU A 673 -7.15 -22.69 -4.34
N PHE A 674 -6.77 -21.99 -5.42
CA PHE A 674 -7.62 -20.99 -6.11
C PHE A 674 -9.00 -21.54 -6.50
N GLN A 675 -9.09 -22.81 -6.90
CA GLN A 675 -10.35 -23.47 -7.24
C GLN A 675 -11.01 -24.20 -6.06
N ALA A 676 -10.23 -24.68 -5.08
CA ALA A 676 -10.73 -25.51 -3.98
C ALA A 676 -11.56 -24.72 -2.96
N LYS A 677 -11.24 -23.42 -2.77
CA LYS A 677 -11.93 -22.50 -1.85
C LYS A 677 -12.33 -23.11 -0.48
N PRO A 678 -11.36 -23.59 0.34
CA PRO A 678 -11.62 -24.12 1.69
C PRO A 678 -12.14 -23.04 2.66
N GLU A 679 -12.82 -23.45 3.74
CA GLU A 679 -13.50 -22.51 4.67
C GLU A 679 -12.55 -21.64 5.50
N CYS A 680 -11.46 -22.20 6.00
CA CYS A 680 -10.44 -21.47 6.76
C CYS A 680 -9.05 -21.70 6.17
N ILE A 681 -8.29 -20.61 6.05
CA ILE A 681 -6.94 -20.60 5.51
C ILE A 681 -6.04 -19.67 6.30
N ILE A 682 -4.75 -19.95 6.22
CA ILE A 682 -3.66 -19.05 6.56
C ILE A 682 -2.98 -18.58 5.27
N PHE A 683 -2.37 -17.39 5.31
CA PHE A 683 -1.63 -16.81 4.20
C PHE A 683 -0.28 -16.24 4.64
N ASN A 684 0.68 -16.20 3.71
CA ASN A 684 1.96 -15.53 3.97
C ASN A 684 1.86 -14.01 3.78
N GLU A 685 1.30 -13.61 2.64
CA GLU A 685 1.29 -12.24 2.16
C GLU A 685 -0.12 -11.80 1.81
N LEU A 686 -0.44 -10.57 2.17
CA LEU A 686 -1.60 -9.82 1.70
C LEU A 686 -1.08 -8.68 0.80
N VAL A 687 -1.39 -8.74 -0.49
CA VAL A 687 -0.91 -7.82 -1.52
C VAL A 687 -2.08 -7.11 -2.17
N GLN A 688 -2.04 -5.77 -2.21
CA GLN A 688 -2.98 -4.99 -3.03
C GLN A 688 -2.37 -4.70 -4.41
N THR A 689 -3.07 -5.14 -5.46
CA THR A 689 -2.91 -4.67 -6.85
C THR A 689 -4.22 -4.02 -7.28
N ASN A 690 -4.78 -4.36 -8.45
CA ASN A 690 -6.15 -3.98 -8.84
C ASN A 690 -7.19 -4.63 -7.91
N HIS A 691 -6.84 -5.75 -7.28
CA HIS A 691 -7.63 -6.40 -6.23
C HIS A 691 -6.73 -6.77 -5.05
N LYS A 692 -7.35 -7.10 -3.92
CA LYS A 692 -6.66 -7.55 -2.70
C LYS A 692 -6.48 -9.06 -2.74
N TYR A 693 -5.25 -9.51 -2.91
CA TYR A 693 -4.91 -10.91 -3.02
C TYR A 693 -4.10 -11.42 -1.84
N ILE A 694 -4.44 -12.62 -1.37
CA ILE A 694 -3.62 -13.40 -0.44
C ILE A 694 -2.81 -14.46 -1.20
N ARG A 695 -1.55 -14.63 -0.81
CA ARG A 695 -0.56 -15.50 -1.46
C ARG A 695 0.09 -16.47 -0.47
N ASN A 696 0.58 -17.58 -1.01
CA ASN A 696 1.15 -18.74 -0.31
C ASN A 696 0.20 -19.18 0.81
N ILE A 697 -0.85 -19.90 0.44
CA ILE A 697 -1.95 -20.22 1.35
C ILE A 697 -2.04 -21.71 1.68
N THR A 698 -2.51 -22.03 2.88
CA THR A 698 -2.71 -23.40 3.35
C THR A 698 -4.04 -23.52 4.09
N ARG A 699 -4.77 -24.61 3.86
CA ARG A 699 -6.04 -24.88 4.55
C ARG A 699 -5.78 -25.38 5.98
N ILE A 700 -6.52 -24.84 6.93
CA ILE A 700 -6.47 -25.20 8.35
C ILE A 700 -7.88 -25.47 8.87
N ASP A 701 -7.98 -26.16 10.01
CA ASP A 701 -9.23 -26.15 10.78
C ASP A 701 -9.33 -24.82 11.54
N TYR A 702 -10.51 -24.20 11.53
CA TYR A 702 -10.78 -22.98 12.28
C TYR A 702 -10.63 -23.19 13.79
N LEU A 703 -10.98 -24.37 14.30
CA LEU A 703 -10.91 -24.69 15.73
C LEU A 703 -9.46 -24.66 16.27
N TRP A 704 -8.46 -24.86 15.41
CA TRP A 704 -7.05 -24.78 15.80
C TRP A 704 -6.62 -23.35 16.16
N LEU A 705 -7.31 -22.31 15.67
CA LEU A 705 -6.98 -20.92 16.03
C LEU A 705 -7.29 -20.66 17.52
N SER A 706 -8.50 -21.04 17.96
CA SER A 706 -8.90 -20.94 19.37
C SER A 706 -8.10 -21.87 20.30
N GLU A 707 -7.67 -23.03 19.81
CA GLU A 707 -6.90 -24.02 20.57
C GLU A 707 -5.42 -23.60 20.74
N LEU A 708 -4.75 -23.28 19.63
CA LEU A 708 -3.28 -23.13 19.58
C LEU A 708 -2.81 -21.69 19.68
N ALA A 709 -3.69 -20.73 19.41
CA ALA A 709 -3.42 -19.31 19.54
C ALA A 709 -4.55 -18.64 20.36
N PRO A 710 -4.74 -18.95 21.66
CA PRO A 710 -5.80 -18.35 22.47
C PRO A 710 -5.72 -16.81 22.55
N GLN A 711 -4.54 -16.22 22.26
CA GLN A 711 -4.39 -14.76 22.08
C GLN A 711 -5.16 -14.22 20.86
N SER A 712 -5.44 -15.04 19.83
CA SER A 712 -6.32 -14.67 18.72
C SER A 712 -7.75 -14.41 19.18
N ASN A 713 -8.18 -14.93 20.33
CA ASN A 713 -9.50 -14.61 20.86
C ASN A 713 -9.64 -13.10 21.17
N LEU A 714 -8.54 -12.38 21.50
CA LEU A 714 -8.58 -10.91 21.61
C LEU A 714 -8.85 -10.22 20.27
N MET A 715 -8.50 -10.83 19.13
CA MET A 715 -8.88 -10.32 17.80
C MET A 715 -10.34 -10.61 17.46
N VAL A 716 -10.87 -11.74 17.94
CA VAL A 716 -12.21 -12.25 17.62
C VAL A 716 -13.29 -11.58 18.50
N THR A 717 -12.94 -11.16 19.72
CA THR A 717 -13.90 -10.56 20.69
C THR A 717 -14.49 -9.21 20.29
N GLY A 718 -13.88 -8.48 19.34
CA GLY A 718 -14.39 -7.15 18.93
C GLY A 718 -15.66 -7.17 18.05
N SER A 719 -16.05 -8.32 17.50
CA SER A 719 -17.23 -8.42 16.61
C SER A 719 -17.79 -9.84 16.47
N PHE A 720 -16.94 -10.87 16.52
CA PHE A 720 -17.35 -12.23 16.14
C PHE A 720 -18.15 -12.97 17.22
N VAL A 721 -18.00 -12.63 18.50
CA VAL A 721 -18.82 -13.23 19.58
C VAL A 721 -20.30 -12.88 19.38
N TRP A 722 -20.58 -11.63 19.01
CA TRP A 722 -21.92 -11.19 18.63
C TRP A 722 -22.41 -11.89 17.36
N GLN A 723 -21.58 -11.99 16.30
CA GLN A 723 -21.99 -12.68 15.07
C GLN A 723 -22.24 -14.18 15.26
N TRP A 724 -21.47 -14.84 16.13
CA TRP A 724 -21.66 -16.25 16.48
C TRP A 724 -22.93 -16.46 17.29
N LEU A 725 -23.22 -15.59 18.27
CA LEU A 725 -24.50 -15.56 18.98
C LEU A 725 -25.68 -15.33 18.01
N PHE A 726 -25.57 -14.36 17.10
CA PHE A 726 -26.62 -14.04 16.12
C PHE A 726 -26.93 -15.23 15.20
N ASN A 727 -25.90 -15.89 14.69
CA ASN A 727 -26.04 -17.01 13.76
C ASN A 727 -26.51 -18.30 14.46
N LEU A 728 -26.26 -18.47 15.78
CA LEU A 728 -26.81 -19.59 16.56
C LEU A 728 -28.30 -19.39 16.91
N VAL A 729 -28.76 -18.13 16.97
CA VAL A 729 -30.13 -17.76 17.37
C VAL A 729 -31.09 -17.67 16.18
N GLN A 730 -30.63 -17.32 14.97
CA GLN A 730 -31.50 -17.23 13.78
C GLN A 730 -32.39 -18.47 13.49
N PRO A 731 -31.96 -19.73 13.68
CA PRO A 731 -32.81 -20.90 13.46
C PRO A 731 -33.94 -21.08 14.49
N LEU A 732 -33.93 -20.33 15.59
CA LEU A 732 -34.83 -20.52 16.74
C LEU A 732 -35.89 -19.41 16.92
N VAL A 733 -35.87 -18.36 16.10
CA VAL A 733 -36.82 -17.23 16.18
C VAL A 733 -37.79 -17.23 14.98
N SER A 734 -38.33 -18.40 14.66
CA SER A 734 -39.50 -18.56 13.77
C SER A 734 -40.55 -19.41 14.47
N GLY A 735 -41.32 -18.76 15.36
CA GLY A 735 -42.36 -19.41 16.15
C GLY A 735 -42.70 -18.67 17.43
N CYS A 736 -43.67 -17.75 17.38
CA CYS A 736 -44.21 -17.13 18.58
C CYS A 736 -45.07 -18.11 19.39
N CYS A 737 -44.48 -18.83 20.34
CA CYS A 737 -45.13 -19.38 21.55
C CYS A 737 -44.08 -19.95 22.53
N LEU A 738 -44.37 -19.89 23.85
CA LEU A 738 -43.50 -20.26 24.99
C LEU A 738 -42.29 -19.32 25.26
N MET A 739 -42.56 -18.15 25.86
CA MET A 739 -41.54 -17.29 26.50
C MET A 739 -41.61 -17.33 28.04
N ALA A 740 -41.89 -18.52 28.62
CA ALA A 740 -42.12 -18.69 30.07
C ALA A 740 -41.42 -19.90 30.72
N MET A 741 -40.68 -20.73 29.97
CA MET A 741 -40.07 -21.98 30.51
C MET A 741 -38.56 -22.12 30.27
N TYR A 742 -37.85 -21.05 29.87
CA TYR A 742 -36.46 -21.15 29.40
C TYR A 742 -35.38 -20.55 30.33
N ASN A 743 -35.76 -20.03 31.51
CA ASN A 743 -34.83 -19.28 32.37
C ASN A 743 -33.89 -20.18 33.22
N ASP A 744 -34.39 -21.28 33.77
CA ASP A 744 -33.59 -22.14 34.67
C ASP A 744 -32.57 -23.03 33.93
N SER A 745 -32.92 -23.52 32.74
CA SER A 745 -32.04 -24.41 31.98
C SER A 745 -30.75 -23.70 31.55
N MET A 746 -30.86 -22.43 31.14
CA MET A 746 -29.74 -21.60 30.70
C MET A 746 -28.81 -21.19 31.87
N ARG A 747 -29.37 -20.89 33.05
CA ARG A 747 -28.58 -20.70 34.29
C ARG A 747 -27.78 -21.95 34.66
N SER A 748 -28.39 -23.14 34.57
CA SER A 748 -27.70 -24.41 34.89
C SER A 748 -26.61 -24.79 33.88
N PHE A 749 -26.69 -24.28 32.64
CA PHE A 749 -25.69 -24.49 31.58
C PHE A 749 -24.47 -23.59 31.78
N LEU A 750 -24.68 -22.29 31.98
CA LEU A 750 -23.61 -21.32 32.25
C LEU A 750 -22.82 -21.67 33.53
N SER A 751 -23.53 -22.04 34.60
CA SER A 751 -22.90 -22.49 35.86
C SER A 751 -22.04 -23.76 35.71
N ARG A 752 -22.26 -24.58 34.66
CA ARG A 752 -21.53 -25.84 34.44
C ARG A 752 -20.34 -25.72 33.49
N HIS A 753 -20.15 -24.59 32.80
CA HIS A 753 -19.07 -24.42 31.81
C HIS A 753 -18.12 -23.24 32.07
N LEU A 754 -18.50 -22.26 32.90
CA LEU A 754 -17.65 -21.11 33.26
C LEU A 754 -16.98 -21.22 34.64
N GLY A 755 -16.93 -22.44 35.20
CA GLY A 755 -16.42 -22.73 36.54
C GLY A 755 -14.89 -22.66 36.70
N ARG A 756 -14.27 -21.49 36.43
CA ARG A 756 -12.94 -21.05 36.91
C ARG A 756 -12.58 -19.66 36.37
N LEU A 757 -13.19 -18.59 36.90
CA LEU A 757 -12.67 -17.20 36.84
C LEU A 757 -13.47 -16.31 37.81
N ASN A 758 -12.82 -15.75 38.83
CA ASN A 758 -13.46 -14.89 39.85
C ASN A 758 -13.74 -13.47 39.32
N LYS A 759 -14.68 -13.35 38.36
CA LYS A 759 -15.17 -12.06 37.84
C LYS A 759 -16.69 -11.98 37.58
N LEU A 760 -17.49 -12.97 38.02
CA LEU A 760 -18.95 -12.90 37.90
C LEU A 760 -19.58 -11.76 38.73
N GLN A 761 -19.04 -11.48 39.92
CA GLN A 761 -19.64 -10.54 40.87
C GLN A 761 -19.60 -9.07 40.40
N LEU A 762 -18.67 -8.71 39.50
CA LEU A 762 -18.64 -7.39 38.85
C LEU A 762 -19.61 -7.29 37.66
N PHE A 763 -19.98 -8.44 37.08
CA PHE A 763 -20.84 -8.52 35.90
C PHE A 763 -22.32 -8.49 36.30
N GLU A 764 -22.68 -9.16 37.41
CA GLU A 764 -24.04 -9.08 37.98
C GLU A 764 -24.36 -7.68 38.52
N SER A 765 -23.39 -6.96 39.09
CA SER A 765 -23.59 -5.56 39.53
C SER A 765 -23.84 -4.59 38.37
N LEU A 766 -23.34 -4.87 37.16
CA LEU A 766 -23.61 -4.07 35.97
C LEU A 766 -25.01 -4.38 35.38
N LEU A 767 -25.43 -5.65 35.33
CA LEU A 767 -26.77 -6.01 34.85
C LEU A 767 -27.91 -5.57 35.78
N CYS A 768 -27.70 -5.51 37.10
CA CYS A 768 -28.71 -4.98 38.03
C CYS A 768 -28.88 -3.45 37.94
N ALA A 769 -27.85 -2.70 37.51
CA ALA A 769 -27.93 -1.25 37.39
C ALA A 769 -28.82 -0.80 36.20
N GLU A 770 -28.78 -1.51 35.08
CA GLU A 770 -29.56 -1.15 33.88
C GLU A 770 -31.00 -1.69 33.90
N THR A 771 -31.32 -2.66 34.75
CA THR A 771 -32.67 -3.27 34.80
C THR A 771 -33.65 -2.56 35.76
N HIS A 772 -33.15 -1.75 36.70
CA HIS A 772 -34.00 -0.93 37.59
C HIS A 772 -34.32 0.48 37.06
N ALA A 773 -33.71 0.90 35.94
CA ALA A 773 -33.89 2.24 35.37
C ALA A 773 -35.07 2.38 34.38
N LEU A 774 -35.82 1.29 34.11
CA LEU A 774 -36.85 1.25 33.06
C LEU A 774 -38.30 1.05 33.55
N VAL A 775 -38.55 1.06 34.87
CA VAL A 775 -39.92 0.95 35.43
C VAL A 775 -40.12 1.88 36.64
N SER A 776 -40.15 3.19 36.41
CA SER A 776 -40.87 4.15 37.28
C SER A 776 -40.91 5.57 36.70
N VAL A 777 -42.03 6.26 36.94
CA VAL A 777 -42.30 7.71 36.77
C VAL A 777 -42.66 8.21 35.36
N GLU A 778 -43.95 8.10 35.03
CA GLU A 778 -44.69 9.28 34.55
C GLU A 778 -45.22 10.07 35.77
N ASN A 779 -45.46 11.38 35.58
CA ASN A 779 -46.18 12.30 36.46
C ASN A 779 -45.65 12.52 37.90
N THR A 780 -44.97 13.66 38.15
CA THR A 780 -45.61 14.86 38.77
C THR A 780 -44.64 16.05 38.90
N THR A 781 -45.15 17.19 39.37
CA THR A 781 -44.67 18.56 39.16
C THR A 781 -43.83 19.17 40.30
N THR A 782 -42.87 20.02 39.92
CA THR A 782 -42.46 21.31 40.56
C THR A 782 -41.79 21.39 41.95
N VAL A 783 -40.93 22.42 42.09
CA VAL A 783 -40.51 23.20 43.30
C VAL A 783 -39.12 22.92 43.94
N ASP A 784 -38.25 23.92 43.77
CA ASP A 784 -37.22 24.55 44.64
C ASP A 784 -36.17 23.83 45.53
N LEU A 785 -34.93 24.33 45.34
CA LEU A 785 -33.94 24.89 46.28
C LEU A 785 -33.30 24.08 47.46
N ASP A 786 -31.97 24.15 47.41
CA ASP A 786 -31.01 24.44 48.50
C ASP A 786 -30.38 23.36 49.43
N ARG A 787 -29.06 23.56 49.62
CA ARG A 787 -28.21 23.28 50.79
C ARG A 787 -27.96 21.85 51.32
N ALA A 788 -26.76 21.36 50.95
CA ALA A 788 -25.57 21.23 51.83
C ALA A 788 -25.54 20.29 53.08
N ALA A 789 -24.44 19.53 53.11
CA ALA A 789 -23.49 19.31 54.24
C ALA A 789 -23.56 18.07 55.17
N VAL A 790 -22.52 17.23 55.01
CA VAL A 790 -21.58 16.74 56.07
C VAL A 790 -22.05 15.62 57.05
N ILE A 791 -21.04 14.94 57.63
CA ILE A 791 -21.06 13.85 58.65
C ILE A 791 -21.29 12.44 58.05
N GLY A 792 -20.52 11.38 58.38
CA GLY A 792 -19.25 11.32 59.13
C GLY A 792 -19.02 10.01 59.91
N VAL A 793 -17.99 9.25 59.50
CA VAL A 793 -17.09 8.39 60.31
C VAL A 793 -17.64 7.13 61.03
N SER A 794 -16.73 6.14 61.14
CA SER A 794 -16.66 4.96 62.06
C SER A 794 -17.36 3.66 61.65
N ASP A 795 -16.85 2.45 61.96
CA ASP A 795 -15.52 1.83 62.14
C ASP A 795 -15.77 0.35 62.59
N VAL A 796 -14.72 -0.44 62.92
CA VAL A 796 -14.75 -1.77 63.60
C VAL A 796 -15.10 -2.98 62.70
N ALA A 797 -14.14 -3.73 62.13
CA ALA A 797 -13.22 -4.73 62.71
C ALA A 797 -13.79 -6.18 62.93
N PRO A 798 -12.97 -7.27 62.89
CA PRO A 798 -13.41 -8.61 62.41
C PRO A 798 -13.22 -9.79 63.41
N ASN A 799 -13.56 -11.04 62.99
CA ASN A 799 -13.11 -12.35 63.52
C ASN A 799 -13.58 -13.50 62.56
N THR A 800 -12.77 -14.37 61.91
CA THR A 800 -11.86 -15.50 62.31
C THR A 800 -12.48 -16.92 62.41
N THR A 801 -12.23 -17.77 61.37
CA THR A 801 -11.82 -19.23 61.42
C THR A 801 -12.77 -20.33 61.99
N PRO A 802 -12.50 -21.67 61.84
CA PRO A 802 -11.97 -22.48 60.70
C PRO A 802 -12.59 -23.93 60.53
N MET A 803 -12.02 -24.75 59.61
CA MET A 803 -12.09 -26.24 59.46
C MET A 803 -13.42 -26.90 58.98
N GLY A 804 -13.45 -28.06 58.28
CA GLY A 804 -12.36 -28.92 57.77
C GLY A 804 -12.81 -30.16 56.94
N ASN A 805 -11.82 -30.84 56.33
CA ASN A 805 -11.74 -32.17 55.66
C ASN A 805 -12.95 -33.14 55.56
N SER A 806 -13.10 -33.83 54.41
CA SER A 806 -12.72 -35.26 54.24
C SER A 806 -12.92 -35.84 52.80
N TRP A 807 -12.36 -37.02 52.54
CA TRP A 807 -12.31 -37.78 51.27
C TRP A 807 -13.58 -38.61 50.96
N ALA A 808 -13.78 -39.00 49.68
CA ALA A 808 -13.59 -40.39 49.19
C ALA A 808 -14.17 -40.65 47.77
N CYS A 809 -13.65 -41.67 47.09
CA CYS A 809 -13.98 -42.07 45.72
C CYS A 809 -15.25 -42.92 45.60
N PHE A 810 -15.86 -43.02 44.40
CA PHE A 810 -16.26 -44.29 43.77
C PHE A 810 -16.70 -44.11 42.29
N THR A 811 -16.43 -45.14 41.48
CA THR A 811 -16.91 -45.37 40.10
C THR A 811 -17.43 -46.82 40.01
N PRO A 812 -17.86 -47.35 38.85
CA PRO A 812 -18.95 -46.91 37.97
C PRO A 812 -19.98 -48.06 37.72
N LYS A 813 -21.13 -47.78 37.10
CA LYS A 813 -21.94 -48.79 36.38
C LYS A 813 -22.55 -48.22 35.11
N GLY A 814 -22.56 -49.01 34.03
CA GLY A 814 -23.25 -48.71 32.77
C GLY A 814 -24.32 -49.76 32.45
N VAL A 815 -25.13 -49.49 31.42
CA VAL A 815 -26.09 -50.45 30.85
C VAL A 815 -26.13 -50.31 29.33
N THR A 816 -26.11 -51.44 28.62
CA THR A 816 -26.32 -51.57 27.17
C THR A 816 -27.56 -52.41 26.89
N PHE A 817 -28.33 -52.11 25.83
CA PHE A 817 -29.19 -53.11 25.16
C PHE A 817 -29.40 -52.80 23.66
N THR A 818 -29.87 -53.78 22.88
CA THR A 818 -29.68 -53.86 21.41
C THR A 818 -30.89 -54.38 20.62
N ARG A 819 -30.94 -54.05 19.30
CA ARG A 819 -31.62 -54.73 18.15
C ARG A 819 -33.14 -54.52 17.88
N LYS A 820 -33.46 -53.84 16.74
CA LYS A 820 -34.03 -54.32 15.41
C LYS A 820 -35.15 -55.41 15.37
N PRO A 821 -35.94 -55.63 14.25
CA PRO A 821 -36.05 -54.94 12.93
C PRO A 821 -37.47 -54.83 12.24
N SER A 822 -37.50 -54.37 10.97
CA SER A 822 -38.50 -54.65 9.88
C SER A 822 -39.77 -53.77 9.81
N LYS A 823 -40.49 -53.57 8.67
CA LYS A 823 -40.32 -53.82 7.21
C LYS A 823 -41.47 -53.07 6.48
N HIS A 824 -41.26 -52.45 5.31
CA HIS A 824 -42.11 -52.62 4.09
C HIS A 824 -41.67 -51.75 2.88
N LEU A 825 -42.00 -52.25 1.70
CA LEU A 825 -41.80 -51.73 0.33
C LEU A 825 -43.17 -51.79 -0.38
N PRO A 826 -43.43 -51.01 -1.46
CA PRO A 826 -43.09 -51.51 -2.82
C PRO A 826 -42.66 -50.46 -3.87
N ASN A 827 -42.16 -50.99 -5.00
CA ASN A 827 -41.70 -50.26 -6.19
C ASN A 827 -42.84 -49.85 -7.15
N SER A 828 -42.59 -48.85 -8.02
CA SER A 828 -43.05 -48.88 -9.41
C SER A 828 -42.20 -48.03 -10.39
N SER A 829 -42.10 -48.51 -11.63
CA SER A 829 -41.62 -47.89 -12.88
C SER A 829 -42.13 -48.77 -14.04
N PRO A 830 -42.13 -48.42 -15.36
CA PRO A 830 -41.32 -47.41 -16.08
C PRO A 830 -42.06 -46.61 -17.21
N PHE A 831 -41.30 -45.97 -18.13
CA PHE A 831 -41.67 -45.29 -19.41
C PHE A 831 -42.36 -43.90 -19.33
N SER A 832 -41.66 -42.81 -19.74
CA SER A 832 -41.62 -42.21 -21.11
C SER A 832 -42.78 -41.22 -21.37
N SER A 833 -42.58 -39.91 -21.58
CA SER A 833 -41.70 -39.31 -22.60
C SER A 833 -41.39 -37.80 -22.37
N THR A 834 -40.59 -37.23 -23.27
CA THR A 834 -40.00 -35.87 -23.30
C THR A 834 -40.92 -34.66 -23.11
N THR A 835 -40.48 -33.66 -22.32
CA THR A 835 -40.58 -32.23 -22.72
C THR A 835 -39.51 -31.35 -22.05
N LYS A 836 -38.87 -30.46 -22.81
CA LYS A 836 -37.92 -29.47 -22.28
C LYS A 836 -38.67 -28.22 -21.78
N LYS A 837 -38.37 -27.75 -20.56
CA LYS A 837 -38.59 -26.34 -20.16
C LYS A 837 -37.29 -25.74 -19.60
N ARG A 838 -36.99 -24.50 -20.00
CA ARG A 838 -35.79 -23.74 -19.64
C ARG A 838 -35.92 -23.18 -18.21
N THR A 839 -34.86 -23.31 -17.42
CA THR A 839 -34.60 -22.46 -16.25
C THR A 839 -33.52 -21.44 -16.59
N SER A 840 -33.83 -20.14 -16.48
CA SER A 840 -32.88 -19.06 -16.80
C SER A 840 -33.11 -17.81 -15.94
N SER A 841 -33.08 -17.97 -14.62
CA SER A 841 -33.21 -16.87 -13.64
C SER A 841 -32.03 -16.74 -12.67
N SER A 842 -31.31 -17.81 -12.31
CA SER A 842 -30.23 -17.76 -11.30
C SER A 842 -28.97 -17.01 -11.77
N LYS A 843 -28.50 -17.23 -13.00
CA LYS A 843 -27.27 -16.61 -13.54
C LYS A 843 -27.31 -15.08 -13.72
N LYS A 844 -28.44 -14.42 -13.46
CA LYS A 844 -28.55 -12.95 -13.55
C LYS A 844 -28.25 -12.25 -12.22
N LYS A 845 -28.41 -12.92 -11.07
CA LYS A 845 -28.23 -12.30 -9.74
C LYS A 845 -26.75 -12.19 -9.33
N GLU A 846 -26.00 -13.31 -9.37
CA GLU A 846 -24.53 -13.31 -9.14
C GLU A 846 -23.77 -12.31 -10.03
N LYS A 847 -24.27 -12.06 -11.25
CA LYS A 847 -23.61 -11.16 -12.21
C LYS A 847 -23.92 -9.66 -11.98
N LEU A 848 -24.92 -9.33 -11.15
CA LEU A 848 -25.11 -7.97 -10.65
C LEU A 848 -24.20 -7.70 -9.46
N GLU A 849 -24.17 -8.59 -8.46
CA GLU A 849 -23.43 -8.40 -7.20
C GLU A 849 -21.91 -8.26 -7.42
N ILE A 850 -21.33 -9.00 -8.38
CA ILE A 850 -19.90 -8.87 -8.77
C ILE A 850 -19.61 -7.50 -9.42
N ASN A 851 -20.57 -6.92 -10.14
CA ASN A 851 -20.40 -5.59 -10.73
C ASN A 851 -20.45 -4.50 -9.66
N ASP A 852 -21.37 -4.58 -8.69
CA ASP A 852 -21.56 -3.53 -7.68
C ASP A 852 -20.32 -3.34 -6.78
N ALA A 853 -19.61 -4.42 -6.43
CA ALA A 853 -18.35 -4.33 -5.68
C ALA A 853 -17.18 -3.72 -6.49
N LEU A 854 -17.07 -4.06 -7.78
CA LEU A 854 -16.08 -3.46 -8.69
C LEU A 854 -16.39 -1.96 -8.92
N ILE A 855 -17.68 -1.65 -9.01
CA ILE A 855 -18.21 -0.31 -9.11
C ILE A 855 -17.85 0.53 -7.87
N GLN A 856 -18.02 -0.01 -6.65
CA GLN A 856 -17.59 0.65 -5.40
C GLN A 856 -16.08 0.91 -5.33
N GLN A 857 -15.24 0.01 -5.85
CA GLN A 857 -13.79 0.24 -5.91
C GLN A 857 -13.40 1.35 -6.90
N HIS A 858 -14.03 1.39 -8.09
CA HIS A 858 -13.81 2.48 -9.05
C HIS A 858 -14.36 3.82 -8.55
N ALA A 859 -15.50 3.81 -7.86
CA ALA A 859 -16.07 4.97 -7.19
C ALA A 859 -15.12 5.55 -6.13
N LEU A 860 -14.55 4.71 -5.26
CA LEU A 860 -13.62 5.14 -4.22
C LEU A 860 -12.30 5.67 -4.82
N ALA A 861 -11.84 5.11 -5.94
CA ALA A 861 -10.72 5.66 -6.71
C ALA A 861 -11.07 7.00 -7.37
N ALA A 862 -12.27 7.15 -7.93
CA ALA A 862 -12.74 8.40 -8.53
C ALA A 862 -12.93 9.51 -7.48
N ALA A 863 -13.47 9.19 -6.29
CA ALA A 863 -13.55 10.11 -5.15
C ALA A 863 -12.17 10.67 -4.77
N LEU A 864 -11.16 9.80 -4.70
CA LEU A 864 -9.77 10.20 -4.40
C LEU A 864 -9.16 11.07 -5.52
N LEU A 865 -9.51 10.82 -6.79
CA LEU A 865 -9.07 11.64 -7.92
C LEU A 865 -9.74 13.02 -7.92
N PHE A 866 -11.06 13.12 -7.66
CA PHE A 866 -11.75 14.40 -7.50
C PHE A 866 -11.22 15.19 -6.30
N HIS A 867 -10.95 14.52 -5.19
CA HIS A 867 -10.33 15.11 -3.99
C HIS A 867 -8.92 15.67 -4.27
N HIS A 868 -8.21 15.14 -5.28
CA HIS A 868 -6.91 15.66 -5.72
C HIS A 868 -7.04 16.77 -6.78
N HIS A 869 -8.14 16.79 -7.54
CA HIS A 869 -8.42 17.79 -8.57
C HIS A 869 -8.84 19.15 -7.97
N GLN A 870 -9.77 19.13 -7.00
CA GLN A 870 -10.28 20.37 -6.39
C GLN A 870 -9.27 21.13 -5.52
N GLN A 871 -8.25 20.46 -4.96
CA GLN A 871 -7.18 21.12 -4.21
C GLN A 871 -6.22 21.95 -5.10
N ASN A 872 -6.27 21.78 -6.43
CA ASN A 872 -5.24 22.26 -7.35
C ASN A 872 -5.67 23.37 -8.32
N GLY A 873 -6.90 23.90 -8.22
CA GLY A 873 -7.32 25.16 -8.85
C GLY A 873 -7.02 25.34 -10.35
N SER A 874 -7.94 24.89 -11.21
CA SER A 874 -8.00 25.08 -12.68
C SER A 874 -6.96 24.35 -13.55
N LEU A 875 -7.45 23.54 -14.50
CA LEU A 875 -7.00 23.45 -15.92
C LEU A 875 -7.84 22.42 -16.71
N GLN A 876 -7.96 22.66 -18.02
CA GLN A 876 -9.02 22.12 -18.90
C GLN A 876 -8.91 20.62 -19.25
N LEU A 877 -10.07 19.95 -19.34
CA LEU A 877 -10.24 18.57 -19.82
C LEU A 877 -10.26 18.49 -21.36
N ASN A 878 -9.11 18.25 -21.99
CA ASN A 878 -9.04 18.04 -23.45
C ASN A 878 -9.46 16.61 -23.84
N ARG A 879 -10.61 16.46 -24.51
CA ARG A 879 -11.13 15.18 -25.02
C ARG A 879 -10.46 14.76 -26.34
N SER A 880 -9.57 13.76 -26.34
CA SER A 880 -9.15 13.06 -27.58
C SER A 880 -8.47 11.68 -27.39
N THR A 881 -9.13 10.71 -26.75
CA THR A 881 -8.78 9.28 -26.93
C THR A 881 -10.00 8.37 -26.89
N SER A 882 -10.58 8.10 -28.05
CA SER A 882 -11.45 6.95 -28.29
C SER A 882 -11.06 6.32 -29.62
N VAL A 883 -10.04 5.44 -29.55
CA VAL A 883 -9.49 4.78 -30.75
C VAL A 883 -10.47 3.72 -31.24
N VAL A 884 -11.13 4.03 -32.35
CA VAL A 884 -11.85 3.08 -33.19
C VAL A 884 -10.85 2.14 -33.85
N TYR A 885 -11.08 0.83 -33.78
CA TYR A 885 -10.30 -0.16 -34.55
C TYR A 885 -10.64 -0.06 -36.05
N PRO A 886 -9.67 0.19 -36.95
CA PRO A 886 -9.87 -0.02 -38.38
C PRO A 886 -9.64 -1.50 -38.74
N SER A 887 -10.52 -2.06 -39.57
CA SER A 887 -10.31 -3.35 -40.25
C SER A 887 -9.98 -3.13 -41.74
N PRO A 888 -9.14 -3.97 -42.36
CA PRO A 888 -8.53 -3.70 -43.66
C PRO A 888 -9.46 -3.99 -44.86
N ALA A 889 -9.21 -3.28 -45.97
CA ALA A 889 -9.95 -3.43 -47.23
C ALA A 889 -9.29 -4.42 -48.21
N GLY A 890 -10.09 -5.18 -48.96
CA GLY A 890 -9.64 -6.06 -50.06
C GLY A 890 -10.76 -6.99 -50.57
N PRO A 891 -11.15 -6.96 -51.86
CA PRO A 891 -12.44 -7.54 -52.29
C PRO A 891 -12.34 -8.96 -52.91
N LYS A 892 -13.39 -9.79 -52.73
CA LYS A 892 -13.91 -10.74 -53.76
C LYS A 892 -15.26 -11.43 -53.38
N LYS A 893 -16.25 -11.19 -54.24
CA LYS A 893 -17.49 -11.96 -54.61
C LYS A 893 -18.07 -13.06 -53.68
N LEU A 894 -19.32 -12.83 -53.23
CA LEU A 894 -20.60 -13.60 -53.41
C LEU A 894 -20.61 -15.16 -53.38
N PRO A 895 -21.73 -15.84 -52.97
CA PRO A 895 -23.17 -15.42 -53.01
C PRO A 895 -23.93 -15.51 -51.65
N LYS A 896 -25.06 -14.81 -51.42
CA LYS A 896 -26.48 -15.19 -51.69
C LYS A 896 -26.79 -16.68 -51.43
N SER A 897 -27.84 -17.11 -50.73
CA SER A 897 -29.13 -16.52 -50.27
C SER A 897 -29.59 -17.26 -48.97
N SER A 898 -30.76 -17.10 -48.31
CA SER A 898 -32.04 -16.42 -48.61
C SER A 898 -32.83 -16.15 -47.31
N SER A 899 -33.61 -15.06 -47.28
CA SER A 899 -35.01 -14.91 -46.77
C SER A 899 -35.64 -16.01 -45.86
N SER A 900 -36.54 -15.75 -44.89
CA SER A 900 -37.26 -14.55 -44.37
C SER A 900 -38.23 -15.06 -43.27
N ARG A 901 -38.73 -14.33 -42.26
CA ARG A 901 -39.69 -13.18 -42.23
C ARG A 901 -39.75 -12.65 -40.77
N GLN A 902 -39.76 -11.34 -40.50
CA GLN A 902 -40.94 -10.46 -40.23
C GLN A 902 -41.85 -10.95 -39.07
N ARG A 903 -42.30 -10.14 -38.08
CA ARG A 903 -42.61 -8.69 -37.91
C ARG A 903 -42.31 -8.26 -36.43
N SER A 904 -42.42 -7.02 -35.95
CA SER A 904 -43.01 -5.74 -36.41
C SER A 904 -42.30 -4.51 -35.81
N ARG A 905 -42.40 -3.35 -36.47
CA ARG A 905 -41.97 -2.03 -35.96
C ARG A 905 -43.07 -1.34 -35.15
N THR A 906 -42.68 -0.48 -34.21
CA THR A 906 -43.10 0.93 -34.10
C THR A 906 -41.90 1.73 -33.54
N ASP A 907 -41.63 2.90 -34.11
CA ASP A 907 -40.51 3.81 -33.77
C ASP A 907 -40.79 4.52 -32.41
N ASP A 908 -39.83 5.15 -31.70
CA ASP A 908 -39.03 6.31 -32.11
C ASP A 908 -37.50 6.18 -31.98
N SER A 909 -36.80 7.05 -32.71
CA SER A 909 -35.36 6.98 -32.98
C SER A 909 -34.45 7.44 -31.82
N LEU A 910 -33.57 6.54 -31.36
CA LEU A 910 -32.40 6.90 -30.54
C LEU A 910 -31.31 7.56 -31.41
N ILE A 911 -31.08 8.86 -31.20
CA ILE A 911 -29.99 9.62 -31.82
C ILE A 911 -28.64 9.13 -31.26
N GLN A 912 -27.63 8.98 -32.13
CA GLN A 912 -26.30 8.51 -31.70
C GLN A 912 -25.41 9.66 -31.21
N PRO A 913 -24.46 9.41 -30.27
CA PRO A 913 -23.76 10.48 -29.52
C PRO A 913 -22.96 11.48 -30.37
N HIS A 914 -22.55 11.10 -31.58
CA HIS A 914 -21.75 11.94 -32.48
C HIS A 914 -22.56 12.99 -33.25
N GLN A 915 -23.89 12.99 -33.21
CA GLN A 915 -24.72 14.00 -33.88
C GLN A 915 -25.00 15.26 -33.04
N LEU A 916 -24.52 15.33 -31.80
CA LEU A 916 -24.73 16.48 -30.90
C LEU A 916 -23.56 17.47 -30.83
N VAL A 917 -22.42 17.17 -31.48
CA VAL A 917 -21.16 17.93 -31.30
C VAL A 917 -21.05 19.15 -32.22
N ASN A 918 -21.83 19.21 -33.31
CA ASN A 918 -21.76 20.30 -34.30
C ASN A 918 -23.00 21.20 -34.27
N LYS A 919 -23.16 21.97 -33.19
CA LYS A 919 -23.89 23.24 -33.19
C LYS A 919 -23.01 24.30 -32.58
N ASP A 920 -22.48 25.19 -33.40
CA ASP A 920 -21.66 26.32 -32.96
C ASP A 920 -22.49 27.21 -32.01
N LEU A 921 -22.12 27.22 -30.73
CA LEU A 921 -22.67 28.14 -29.74
C LEU A 921 -22.16 29.54 -30.07
N LYS A 922 -23.05 30.44 -30.48
CA LYS A 922 -22.75 31.87 -30.55
C LYS A 922 -22.69 32.41 -29.12
N ILE A 923 -21.47 32.62 -28.62
CA ILE A 923 -21.21 33.15 -27.28
C ILE A 923 -21.53 34.67 -27.21
N ASP A 924 -21.59 35.34 -28.37
CA ASP A 924 -21.98 36.75 -28.50
C ASP A 924 -23.44 36.98 -28.09
N GLY A 925 -23.67 37.49 -26.88
CA GLY A 925 -24.98 37.93 -26.38
C GLY A 925 -25.39 37.43 -24.99
N LEU A 926 -24.54 36.68 -24.29
CA LEU A 926 -24.83 36.19 -22.92
C LEU A 926 -24.51 37.25 -21.85
N GLU A 927 -25.35 37.37 -20.81
CA GLU A 927 -25.09 38.22 -19.63
C GLU A 927 -23.82 37.80 -18.86
N THR A 928 -23.54 36.50 -18.82
CA THR A 928 -22.32 35.91 -18.27
C THR A 928 -22.17 34.48 -18.80
N ILE A 929 -20.92 34.00 -18.85
CA ILE A 929 -20.56 32.61 -19.15
C ILE A 929 -20.13 31.83 -17.90
N HIS A 930 -20.25 32.43 -16.71
CA HIS A 930 -19.70 31.88 -15.47
C HIS A 930 -20.81 31.27 -14.58
N PHE A 931 -20.78 29.95 -14.42
CA PHE A 931 -21.62 29.20 -13.48
C PHE A 931 -20.90 28.96 -12.16
N VAL A 932 -21.60 29.10 -11.04
CA VAL A 932 -21.16 28.66 -9.71
C VAL A 932 -22.12 27.59 -9.19
N LEU A 933 -21.61 26.38 -8.97
CA LEU A 933 -22.41 25.21 -8.60
C LEU A 933 -22.29 24.90 -7.10
N VAL A 934 -23.41 24.86 -6.40
CA VAL A 934 -23.53 24.69 -4.95
C VAL A 934 -24.31 23.41 -4.65
N HIS A 935 -23.70 22.51 -3.87
CA HIS A 935 -24.22 21.17 -3.60
C HIS A 935 -25.28 21.13 -2.47
N GLY A 936 -26.05 20.04 -2.44
CA GLY A 936 -27.01 19.72 -1.39
C GLY A 936 -26.41 19.26 -0.06
N GLY A 937 -27.29 18.96 0.90
CA GLY A 937 -26.92 18.44 2.21
C GLY A 937 -26.18 17.10 2.10
N GLY A 938 -24.97 17.04 2.66
CA GLY A 938 -24.17 15.81 2.72
C GLY A 938 -23.49 15.42 1.40
N PHE A 939 -23.77 16.15 0.32
CA PHE A 939 -22.99 16.14 -0.90
C PHE A 939 -21.70 16.98 -0.76
N GLY A 940 -20.91 17.01 -1.82
CA GLY A 940 -19.80 17.92 -2.03
C GLY A 940 -19.72 18.26 -3.52
N ALA A 941 -18.88 19.21 -3.92
CA ALA A 941 -18.76 19.63 -5.32
C ALA A 941 -18.31 18.51 -6.28
N TRP A 942 -17.76 17.40 -5.76
CA TRP A 942 -17.58 16.13 -6.48
C TRP A 942 -18.86 15.61 -7.17
N CYS A 943 -20.05 15.96 -6.69
CA CYS A 943 -21.31 15.51 -7.27
C CYS A 943 -21.56 16.13 -8.66
N TRP A 944 -21.01 17.31 -8.92
CA TRP A 944 -21.23 18.07 -10.15
C TRP A 944 -20.36 17.62 -11.33
N TYR A 945 -19.47 16.63 -11.17
CA TYR A 945 -18.41 16.37 -12.15
C TYR A 945 -18.88 16.19 -13.61
N LYS A 946 -20.02 15.53 -13.84
CA LYS A 946 -20.60 15.39 -15.17
C LYS A 946 -21.14 16.72 -15.73
N THR A 947 -21.76 17.52 -14.86
CA THR A 947 -22.33 18.83 -15.20
C THR A 947 -21.22 19.86 -15.49
N ILE A 948 -20.15 19.87 -14.70
CA ILE A 948 -18.94 20.67 -14.95
C ILE A 948 -18.39 20.33 -16.34
N THR A 949 -18.07 19.05 -16.58
CA THR A 949 -17.56 18.55 -17.86
C THR A 949 -18.42 19.00 -19.06
N LEU A 950 -19.75 18.87 -18.97
CA LEU A 950 -20.66 19.24 -20.05
C LEU A 950 -20.76 20.76 -20.26
N LEU A 951 -20.72 21.57 -19.19
CA LEU A 951 -20.76 23.03 -19.28
C LEU A 951 -19.45 23.61 -19.81
N GLU A 952 -18.29 23.11 -19.35
CA GLU A 952 -16.97 23.53 -19.84
C GLU A 952 -16.80 23.22 -21.33
N GLU A 953 -17.28 22.06 -21.79
CA GLU A 953 -17.34 21.71 -23.21
C GLU A 953 -18.30 22.58 -24.03
N GLY A 954 -19.30 23.17 -23.37
CA GLY A 954 -20.17 24.21 -23.94
C GLY A 954 -19.54 25.60 -23.95
N GLY A 955 -18.28 25.76 -23.51
CA GLY A 955 -17.57 27.04 -23.46
C GLY A 955 -17.85 27.89 -22.22
N TYR A 956 -18.51 27.35 -21.20
CA TYR A 956 -18.79 28.05 -19.94
C TYR A 956 -17.64 27.90 -18.95
N ARG A 957 -17.37 28.94 -18.15
CA ARG A 957 -16.54 28.84 -16.95
C ARG A 957 -17.40 28.26 -15.82
N VAL A 958 -16.88 27.29 -15.07
CA VAL A 958 -17.61 26.65 -13.98
C VAL A 958 -16.75 26.57 -12.72
N ASP A 959 -17.25 27.12 -11.61
CA ASP A 959 -16.66 26.95 -10.28
C ASP A 959 -17.64 26.12 -9.41
N ALA A 960 -17.25 24.92 -9.00
CA ALA A 960 -18.05 24.07 -8.10
C ALA A 960 -17.48 24.13 -6.68
N VAL A 961 -18.33 24.51 -5.72
CA VAL A 961 -17.92 24.92 -4.37
C VAL A 961 -18.20 23.81 -3.36
N ASP A 962 -17.18 23.38 -2.62
CA ASP A 962 -17.40 22.63 -1.37
C ASP A 962 -17.70 23.61 -0.24
N LEU A 963 -18.83 23.41 0.45
CA LEU A 963 -19.21 24.18 1.63
C LEU A 963 -18.39 23.71 2.86
N ALA A 964 -18.33 24.51 3.92
CA ALA A 964 -17.51 24.17 5.08
C ALA A 964 -18.00 22.88 5.76
N ALA A 965 -17.06 22.05 6.23
CA ALA A 965 -17.29 20.68 6.70
C ALA A 965 -17.96 19.72 5.69
N SER A 966 -18.02 20.08 4.40
CA SER A 966 -18.54 19.24 3.31
C SER A 966 -17.45 18.81 2.33
N GLY A 967 -17.74 17.78 1.54
CA GLY A 967 -16.83 17.26 0.51
C GLY A 967 -15.42 16.93 1.02
N ILE A 968 -14.44 17.71 0.57
CA ILE A 968 -13.01 17.55 0.89
C ILE A 968 -12.55 18.31 2.14
N HIS A 969 -13.38 19.21 2.70
CA HIS A 969 -12.99 20.02 3.86
C HIS A 969 -13.07 19.21 5.15
N ALA A 970 -11.91 18.93 5.75
CA ALA A 970 -11.76 18.18 7.00
C ALA A 970 -12.09 18.99 8.28
N LEU A 971 -12.93 20.02 8.18
CA LEU A 971 -13.45 20.74 9.34
C LEU A 971 -14.42 19.83 10.11
N ASP A 972 -14.35 19.85 11.44
CA ASP A 972 -15.30 19.14 12.28
C ASP A 972 -16.70 19.75 12.08
N THR A 973 -17.72 18.92 11.84
CA THR A 973 -19.12 19.39 11.71
C THR A 973 -19.59 20.10 12.98
N ASN A 974 -19.04 19.75 14.15
CA ASN A 974 -19.30 20.43 15.42
C ASN A 974 -18.80 21.88 15.48
N SER A 975 -17.87 22.26 14.58
CA SER A 975 -17.31 23.62 14.53
C SER A 975 -18.14 24.61 13.72
N ILE A 976 -19.17 24.14 13.01
CA ILE A 976 -20.07 24.96 12.20
C ILE A 976 -21.33 25.28 13.00
N THR A 977 -21.40 26.50 13.54
CA THR A 977 -22.48 26.96 14.43
C THR A 977 -23.50 27.88 13.74
N SER A 978 -23.30 28.25 12.47
CA SER A 978 -24.24 29.06 11.68
C SER A 978 -24.11 28.82 10.18
N LEU A 979 -25.15 29.17 9.43
CA LEU A 979 -25.16 29.11 7.97
C LEU A 979 -24.06 29.99 7.36
N ALA A 980 -23.82 31.18 7.92
CA ALA A 980 -22.73 32.07 7.48
C ALA A 980 -21.34 31.42 7.51
N GLN A 981 -21.06 30.58 8.52
CA GLN A 981 -19.81 29.80 8.57
C GLN A 981 -19.81 28.67 7.53
N TYR A 982 -20.94 27.98 7.37
CA TYR A 982 -21.12 26.90 6.39
C TYR A 982 -20.86 27.37 4.96
N ILE A 983 -21.36 28.57 4.60
CA ILE A 983 -21.25 29.12 3.25
C ILE A 983 -20.01 29.99 3.00
N LYS A 984 -19.07 30.13 3.96
CA LYS A 984 -17.92 31.03 3.80
C LYS A 984 -17.12 30.79 2.49
N PRO A 985 -16.87 29.55 2.03
CA PRO A 985 -16.23 29.31 0.73
C PRO A 985 -16.98 29.90 -0.48
N LEU A 986 -18.32 29.95 -0.43
CA LEU A 986 -19.15 30.53 -1.49
C LEU A 986 -19.12 32.07 -1.44
N THR A 987 -19.17 32.67 -0.24
CA THR A 987 -19.01 34.13 -0.12
C THR A 987 -17.62 34.59 -0.55
N ASP A 988 -16.56 33.82 -0.25
CA ASP A 988 -15.18 34.13 -0.65
C ASP A 988 -14.99 34.17 -2.18
N ILE A 989 -15.77 33.42 -2.94
CA ILE A 989 -15.75 33.43 -4.41
C ILE A 989 -16.39 34.72 -4.93
N LEU A 990 -17.53 35.12 -4.36
CA LEU A 990 -18.28 36.30 -4.80
C LEU A 990 -17.66 37.62 -4.32
N GLU A 991 -17.04 37.62 -3.14
CA GLU A 991 -16.22 38.74 -2.66
C GLU A 991 -15.10 39.06 -3.67
N LYS A 992 -14.50 38.04 -4.29
CA LYS A 992 -13.38 38.16 -5.25
C LYS A 992 -13.76 38.52 -6.69
N LEU A 993 -15.04 38.44 -7.08
CA LEU A 993 -15.49 38.87 -8.41
C LEU A 993 -15.28 40.38 -8.59
N GLY A 994 -14.77 40.78 -9.75
CA GLY A 994 -14.50 42.17 -10.10
C GLY A 994 -15.78 43.02 -10.25
N ASP A 995 -15.61 44.35 -10.29
CA ASP A 995 -16.73 45.27 -10.49
C ASP A 995 -17.39 45.05 -11.87
N GLY A 996 -18.68 44.73 -11.84
CA GLY A 996 -19.47 44.41 -13.03
C GLY A 996 -19.45 42.92 -13.45
N GLU A 997 -18.61 42.07 -12.84
CA GLU A 997 -18.67 40.63 -13.07
C GLU A 997 -19.92 40.02 -12.41
N LYS A 998 -20.63 39.16 -13.17
CA LYS A 998 -21.80 38.43 -12.68
C LYS A 998 -21.66 36.92 -12.89
N VAL A 999 -22.32 36.15 -12.04
CA VAL A 999 -22.42 34.68 -12.15
C VAL A 999 -23.85 34.19 -12.27
N ILE A 1000 -24.01 32.97 -12.80
CA ILE A 1000 -25.22 32.16 -12.64
C ILE A 1000 -25.01 31.24 -11.44
N LEU A 1001 -25.74 31.49 -10.35
CA LEU A 1001 -25.73 30.59 -9.18
C LEU A 1001 -26.63 29.39 -9.44
N VAL A 1002 -26.19 28.20 -9.05
CA VAL A 1002 -26.97 26.97 -9.13
C VAL A 1002 -26.92 26.25 -7.79
N GLY A 1003 -28.07 26.08 -7.15
CA GLY A 1003 -28.22 25.40 -5.86
C GLY A 1003 -29.03 24.12 -6.00
N HIS A 1004 -28.53 23.04 -5.42
CA HIS A 1004 -29.25 21.75 -5.28
C HIS A 1004 -29.63 21.51 -3.82
N ASP A 1005 -30.82 20.96 -3.55
CA ASP A 1005 -31.28 20.59 -2.19
C ASP A 1005 -31.05 21.73 -1.16
N PHE A 1006 -30.34 21.50 -0.04
CA PHE A 1006 -30.00 22.51 0.96
C PHE A 1006 -29.11 23.64 0.41
N GLY A 1007 -28.40 23.40 -0.69
CA GLY A 1007 -27.71 24.43 -1.47
C GLY A 1007 -28.64 25.54 -1.95
N GLY A 1008 -29.95 25.29 -2.08
CA GLY A 1008 -30.98 26.32 -2.31
C GLY A 1008 -31.05 27.39 -1.23
N ALA A 1009 -30.99 26.99 0.05
CA ALA A 1009 -30.94 27.92 1.17
C ALA A 1009 -29.61 28.69 1.18
N CYS A 1010 -28.51 28.01 0.84
CA CYS A 1010 -27.17 28.61 0.75
C CYS A 1010 -27.09 29.70 -0.34
N ILE A 1011 -27.61 29.45 -1.55
CA ILE A 1011 -27.66 30.49 -2.60
C ILE A 1011 -28.64 31.61 -2.25
N SER A 1012 -29.76 31.31 -1.56
CA SER A 1012 -30.74 32.34 -1.15
C SER A 1012 -30.15 33.34 -0.16
N TYR A 1013 -29.39 32.88 0.83
CA TYR A 1013 -28.64 33.75 1.75
C TYR A 1013 -27.64 34.64 1.00
N VAL A 1014 -26.97 34.09 0.00
CA VAL A 1014 -25.99 34.80 -0.81
C VAL A 1014 -26.61 35.80 -1.79
N MET A 1015 -27.81 35.53 -2.29
CA MET A 1015 -28.61 36.46 -3.09
C MET A 1015 -29.05 37.70 -2.29
N GLU A 1016 -29.27 37.56 -0.99
CA GLU A 1016 -29.52 38.70 -0.10
C GLU A 1016 -28.26 39.57 0.10
N LEU A 1017 -27.08 38.96 0.19
CA LEU A 1017 -25.81 39.68 0.41
C LEU A 1017 -25.19 40.30 -0.85
N PHE A 1018 -25.28 39.61 -1.99
CA PHE A 1018 -24.58 39.99 -3.23
C PHE A 1018 -25.50 40.06 -4.47
N PRO A 1019 -26.70 40.68 -4.41
CA PRO A 1019 -27.67 40.64 -5.50
C PRO A 1019 -27.12 41.19 -6.83
N SER A 1020 -26.27 42.23 -6.77
CA SER A 1020 -25.66 42.84 -7.96
C SER A 1020 -24.66 41.95 -8.70
N LYS A 1021 -24.05 40.96 -8.02
CA LYS A 1021 -23.06 40.02 -8.59
C LYS A 1021 -23.69 38.77 -9.19
N ILE A 1022 -25.02 38.66 -9.16
CA ILE A 1022 -25.75 37.47 -9.61
C ILE A 1022 -26.63 37.85 -10.81
N SER A 1023 -26.42 37.21 -11.94
CA SER A 1023 -27.28 37.36 -13.13
C SER A 1023 -28.57 36.57 -12.95
N LYS A 1024 -28.43 35.29 -12.57
CA LYS A 1024 -29.54 34.33 -12.42
C LYS A 1024 -29.25 33.36 -11.27
N ALA A 1025 -30.28 32.93 -10.57
CA ALA A 1025 -30.23 31.87 -9.56
C ALA A 1025 -31.11 30.69 -9.98
N ILE A 1026 -30.54 29.49 -10.04
CA ILE A 1026 -31.20 28.27 -10.49
C ILE A 1026 -31.31 27.28 -9.32
N PHE A 1027 -32.53 26.92 -8.97
CA PHE A 1027 -32.86 25.97 -7.91
C PHE A 1027 -33.17 24.62 -8.54
N ILE A 1028 -32.37 23.58 -8.24
CA ILE A 1028 -32.58 22.22 -8.76
C ILE A 1028 -33.02 21.33 -7.61
N ALA A 1029 -34.31 20.96 -7.56
CA ALA A 1029 -34.85 20.17 -6.45
C ALA A 1029 -34.36 20.70 -5.09
N ALA A 1030 -34.52 22.00 -4.87
CA ALA A 1030 -33.77 22.75 -3.87
C ALA A 1030 -34.66 23.60 -2.97
N ALA A 1031 -34.20 23.83 -1.74
CA ALA A 1031 -34.90 24.62 -0.74
C ALA A 1031 -35.01 26.09 -1.17
N MET A 1032 -36.10 26.46 -1.82
CA MET A 1032 -36.44 27.82 -2.21
C MET A 1032 -37.35 28.46 -1.15
N LEU A 1033 -36.74 28.73 0.01
CA LEU A 1033 -37.44 29.13 1.24
C LEU A 1033 -38.06 30.54 1.16
N SER A 1034 -39.10 30.77 1.96
CA SER A 1034 -39.62 32.11 2.24
C SER A 1034 -38.87 32.80 3.39
N SER A 1035 -38.97 34.14 3.47
CA SER A 1035 -38.40 34.90 4.60
C SER A 1035 -39.01 34.44 5.93
N GLY A 1036 -38.16 34.20 6.94
CA GLY A 1036 -38.54 33.64 8.25
C GLY A 1036 -38.60 32.10 8.32
N GLN A 1037 -38.33 31.39 7.21
CA GLN A 1037 -38.33 29.93 7.14
C GLN A 1037 -36.92 29.34 7.20
N SER A 1038 -36.77 28.19 7.84
CA SER A 1038 -35.56 27.34 7.82
C SER A 1038 -35.76 26.12 6.90
N THR A 1039 -34.67 25.42 6.57
CA THR A 1039 -34.77 24.17 5.80
C THR A 1039 -35.44 23.06 6.62
N LEU A 1040 -35.26 23.03 7.94
CA LEU A 1040 -36.01 22.10 8.80
C LEU A 1040 -37.52 22.40 8.77
N ASP A 1041 -37.94 23.66 8.79
CA ASP A 1041 -39.35 24.04 8.68
C ASP A 1041 -39.96 23.49 7.37
N MET A 1042 -39.24 23.59 6.24
CA MET A 1042 -39.66 23.04 4.95
C MET A 1042 -39.88 21.51 4.99
N PHE A 1043 -38.96 20.74 5.58
CA PHE A 1043 -39.11 19.28 5.68
C PHE A 1043 -40.21 18.89 6.68
N SER A 1044 -40.42 19.65 7.75
CA SER A 1044 -41.46 19.40 8.76
C SER A 1044 -42.90 19.45 8.23
N GLN A 1045 -43.12 20.08 7.07
CA GLN A 1045 -44.42 20.17 6.38
C GLN A 1045 -44.80 18.88 5.62
N GLN A 1046 -43.92 17.86 5.56
CA GLN A 1046 -44.20 16.57 4.91
C GLN A 1046 -45.03 15.62 5.79
N THR A 1047 -46.32 15.89 6.00
CA THR A 1047 -47.23 14.94 6.67
C THR A 1047 -47.77 13.89 5.69
N GLY A 1048 -47.01 12.79 5.47
CA GLY A 1048 -47.38 11.70 4.56
C GLY A 1048 -46.86 10.32 5.02
N SER A 1049 -47.69 9.28 4.88
CA SER A 1049 -47.55 8.00 5.61
C SER A 1049 -46.50 7.01 5.07
N ASN A 1050 -45.37 7.47 4.53
CA ASN A 1050 -44.27 6.61 4.07
C ASN A 1050 -42.94 7.39 3.99
N ASP A 1051 -42.64 8.17 5.04
CA ASP A 1051 -41.51 9.07 5.03
C ASP A 1051 -40.15 8.32 5.10
N LEU A 1052 -39.56 8.13 3.91
CA LEU A 1052 -38.22 7.60 3.71
C LEU A 1052 -37.13 8.59 4.15
N MET A 1053 -37.38 9.91 4.15
CA MET A 1053 -36.44 10.92 4.65
C MET A 1053 -36.29 10.77 6.17
N GLN A 1054 -37.38 10.79 6.93
CA GLN A 1054 -37.35 10.61 8.39
C GLN A 1054 -36.69 9.29 8.81
N ARG A 1055 -36.86 8.22 8.01
CA ARG A 1055 -36.23 6.92 8.27
C ARG A 1055 -34.75 6.86 7.89
N ALA A 1056 -34.32 7.69 6.92
CA ALA A 1056 -32.93 7.75 6.48
C ALA A 1056 -32.08 8.73 7.30
N GLN A 1057 -32.68 9.69 8.02
CA GLN A 1057 -31.94 10.67 8.83
C GLN A 1057 -31.50 10.09 10.18
N ILE A 1058 -30.19 10.14 10.47
CA ILE A 1058 -29.58 9.74 11.73
C ILE A 1058 -29.02 10.98 12.43
N PHE A 1059 -29.71 11.44 13.47
CA PHE A 1059 -29.26 12.59 14.27
C PHE A 1059 -28.07 12.21 15.17
N LEU A 1060 -26.98 12.97 15.05
CA LEU A 1060 -25.76 12.80 15.85
C LEU A 1060 -25.74 13.78 17.02
N TYR A 1061 -25.36 13.29 18.21
CA TYR A 1061 -25.37 14.01 19.48
C TYR A 1061 -23.98 14.02 20.14
N THR A 1062 -22.98 14.51 19.41
CA THR A 1062 -21.57 14.52 19.86
C THR A 1062 -21.33 15.34 21.13
N ASN A 1063 -22.17 16.35 21.39
CA ASN A 1063 -22.10 17.20 22.58
C ASN A 1063 -22.90 16.64 23.79
N GLY A 1064 -23.50 15.45 23.67
CA GLY A 1064 -24.38 14.85 24.69
C GLY A 1064 -25.85 14.79 24.24
N LYS A 1065 -26.61 13.84 24.78
CA LYS A 1065 -27.99 13.54 24.35
C LYS A 1065 -29.02 14.57 24.81
N ASP A 1066 -28.69 15.39 25.81
CA ASP A 1066 -29.56 16.43 26.37
C ASP A 1066 -29.44 17.78 25.63
N HIS A 1067 -28.63 17.81 24.56
CA HIS A 1067 -28.43 18.97 23.69
C HIS A 1067 -29.04 18.71 22.29
N PRO A 1068 -29.38 19.76 21.52
CA PRO A 1068 -29.84 19.57 20.14
C PRO A 1068 -28.78 18.83 19.29
N PRO A 1069 -29.20 18.12 18.23
CA PRO A 1069 -28.27 17.43 17.33
C PRO A 1069 -27.16 18.35 16.83
N THR A 1070 -25.96 17.81 16.67
CA THR A 1070 -24.81 18.55 16.11
C THR A 1070 -24.69 18.34 14.60
N ALA A 1071 -25.09 17.17 14.11
CA ALA A 1071 -25.14 16.86 12.68
C ALA A 1071 -26.24 15.83 12.35
N ILE A 1072 -26.60 15.76 11.06
CA ILE A 1072 -27.46 14.73 10.47
C ILE A 1072 -26.57 13.84 9.59
N ASP A 1073 -26.44 12.56 9.90
CA ASP A 1073 -25.90 11.55 8.97
C ASP A 1073 -27.05 10.85 8.23
N LEU A 1074 -26.74 10.12 7.16
CA LEU A 1074 -27.75 9.42 6.35
C LEU A 1074 -27.51 7.90 6.35
N ASP A 1075 -28.58 7.14 6.59
CA ASP A 1075 -28.56 5.67 6.58
C ASP A 1075 -28.18 5.16 5.19
N LYS A 1076 -27.00 4.54 5.10
CA LYS A 1076 -26.38 4.06 3.87
C LYS A 1076 -27.15 2.90 3.23
N GLU A 1077 -28.02 2.20 3.96
CA GLU A 1077 -28.90 1.19 3.39
C GLU A 1077 -30.09 1.82 2.66
N LEU A 1078 -30.57 2.99 3.10
CA LEU A 1078 -31.74 3.68 2.55
C LEU A 1078 -31.38 4.76 1.51
N VAL A 1079 -30.20 5.36 1.59
CA VAL A 1079 -29.71 6.42 0.68
C VAL A 1079 -29.85 6.08 -0.81
N LYS A 1080 -29.68 4.81 -1.20
CA LYS A 1080 -29.82 4.37 -2.59
C LYS A 1080 -31.25 4.53 -3.12
N ASP A 1081 -32.23 4.06 -2.36
CA ASP A 1081 -33.63 4.08 -2.78
C ASP A 1081 -34.27 5.47 -2.59
N PHE A 1082 -33.59 6.34 -1.84
CA PHE A 1082 -34.05 7.67 -1.45
C PHE A 1082 -33.50 8.82 -2.32
N LEU A 1083 -32.17 8.90 -2.51
CA LEU A 1083 -31.52 9.97 -3.30
C LEU A 1083 -31.19 9.55 -4.73
N PHE A 1084 -31.11 8.24 -5.00
CA PHE A 1084 -30.42 7.68 -6.16
C PHE A 1084 -31.23 6.61 -6.91
N ASN A 1085 -32.56 6.63 -6.77
CA ASN A 1085 -33.48 5.64 -7.33
C ASN A 1085 -33.49 5.57 -8.87
N GLN A 1086 -32.96 6.59 -9.58
CA GLN A 1086 -32.77 6.59 -11.04
C GLN A 1086 -31.30 6.70 -11.46
N SER A 1087 -30.37 6.79 -10.50
CA SER A 1087 -28.96 7.05 -10.75
C SER A 1087 -28.18 5.78 -11.11
N PRO A 1088 -27.24 5.84 -12.07
CA PRO A 1088 -26.40 4.69 -12.40
C PRO A 1088 -25.58 4.23 -11.19
N ALA A 1089 -25.53 2.90 -10.96
CA ALA A 1089 -24.86 2.30 -9.79
C ALA A 1089 -23.41 2.79 -9.55
N LYS A 1090 -22.70 3.21 -10.62
CA LYS A 1090 -21.37 3.83 -10.54
C LYS A 1090 -21.34 5.14 -9.77
N ASP A 1091 -22.35 5.96 -9.96
CA ASP A 1091 -22.45 7.28 -9.36
C ASP A 1091 -23.02 7.18 -7.94
N VAL A 1092 -23.97 6.25 -7.72
CA VAL A 1092 -24.45 5.89 -6.38
C VAL A 1092 -23.30 5.42 -5.49
N ALA A 1093 -22.43 4.56 -6.03
CA ALA A 1093 -21.27 4.07 -5.32
C ALA A 1093 -20.24 5.18 -5.02
N LEU A 1094 -20.11 6.18 -5.91
CA LEU A 1094 -19.29 7.38 -5.69
C LEU A 1094 -19.87 8.24 -4.56
N ALA A 1095 -21.18 8.39 -4.51
CA ALA A 1095 -21.85 9.11 -3.43
C ALA A 1095 -21.68 8.43 -2.07
N LEU A 1096 -21.98 7.12 -1.96
CA LEU A 1096 -21.93 6.37 -0.70
C LEU A 1096 -20.55 6.40 0.02
N VAL A 1097 -19.47 6.68 -0.71
CA VAL A 1097 -18.11 6.80 -0.16
C VAL A 1097 -17.64 8.26 0.03
N SER A 1098 -18.34 9.23 -0.56
CA SER A 1098 -17.94 10.65 -0.60
C SER A 1098 -18.86 11.57 0.21
N MET A 1099 -20.07 11.11 0.55
CA MET A 1099 -21.02 11.86 1.37
C MET A 1099 -20.53 12.03 2.83
N ARG A 1100 -20.92 13.14 3.45
CA ARG A 1100 -20.54 13.56 4.80
C ARG A 1100 -21.77 13.86 5.66
N PRO A 1101 -21.67 13.80 7.00
CA PRO A 1101 -22.72 14.32 7.87
C PRO A 1101 -22.95 15.82 7.65
N ILE A 1102 -24.21 16.25 7.71
CA ILE A 1102 -24.67 17.61 7.50
C ILE A 1102 -24.61 18.36 8.84
N PRO A 1103 -23.91 19.50 8.99
CA PRO A 1103 -23.99 20.30 10.21
C PRO A 1103 -25.44 20.73 10.51
N PHE A 1104 -25.91 20.55 11.75
CA PHE A 1104 -27.32 20.75 12.07
C PHE A 1104 -27.72 22.22 12.21
N ALA A 1105 -26.84 23.06 12.79
CA ALA A 1105 -27.13 24.47 13.05
C ALA A 1105 -27.51 25.29 11.79
N PRO A 1106 -26.83 25.15 10.63
CA PRO A 1106 -27.26 25.77 9.37
C PRO A 1106 -28.66 25.36 8.88
N VAL A 1107 -29.11 24.13 9.17
CA VAL A 1107 -30.39 23.59 8.65
C VAL A 1107 -31.60 24.16 9.39
N ILE A 1108 -31.41 24.55 10.66
CA ILE A 1108 -32.43 25.16 11.52
C ILE A 1108 -32.42 26.70 11.50
N GLU A 1109 -31.42 27.31 10.86
CA GLU A 1109 -31.31 28.76 10.75
C GLU A 1109 -32.40 29.32 9.81
N LYS A 1110 -33.12 30.35 10.26
CA LYS A 1110 -34.21 30.98 9.50
C LYS A 1110 -33.65 32.12 8.65
N LEU A 1111 -33.88 32.06 7.33
CA LEU A 1111 -33.39 33.08 6.41
C LEU A 1111 -34.19 34.38 6.54
N SER A 1112 -33.49 35.51 6.61
CA SER A 1112 -34.11 36.84 6.46
C SER A 1112 -33.88 37.32 5.03
N LEU A 1113 -34.91 37.21 4.18
CA LEU A 1113 -34.87 37.55 2.76
C LEU A 1113 -35.73 38.78 2.49
N SER A 1114 -35.26 39.70 1.66
CA SER A 1114 -35.95 40.93 1.30
C SER A 1114 -36.35 40.97 -0.18
N GLU A 1115 -37.46 41.65 -0.50
CA GLU A 1115 -37.85 41.88 -1.89
C GLU A 1115 -36.83 42.75 -2.65
N VAL A 1116 -36.09 43.60 -1.94
CA VAL A 1116 -35.11 44.52 -2.54
C VAL A 1116 -33.84 43.81 -2.98
N ASN A 1117 -33.33 42.85 -2.20
CA ASN A 1117 -32.10 42.12 -2.55
C ASN A 1117 -32.44 40.76 -3.14
N TYR A 1118 -32.88 39.78 -2.33
CA TYR A 1118 -33.26 38.44 -2.78
C TYR A 1118 -34.34 38.45 -3.88
N GLY A 1119 -35.35 39.32 -3.76
CA GLY A 1119 -36.42 39.47 -4.75
C GLY A 1119 -35.95 40.05 -6.10
N SER A 1120 -34.88 40.87 -6.12
CA SER A 1120 -34.32 41.47 -7.34
C SER A 1120 -33.58 40.47 -8.24
N VAL A 1121 -33.11 39.35 -7.69
CA VAL A 1121 -32.37 38.34 -8.44
C VAL A 1121 -33.34 37.48 -9.26
N ARG A 1122 -33.03 37.29 -10.55
CA ARG A 1122 -33.81 36.46 -11.47
C ARG A 1122 -33.71 34.99 -11.07
N ARG A 1123 -34.84 34.39 -10.66
CA ARG A 1123 -34.90 33.02 -10.13
C ARG A 1123 -35.51 32.05 -11.13
N PHE A 1124 -34.93 30.86 -11.26
CA PHE A 1124 -35.44 29.76 -12.08
C PHE A 1124 -35.45 28.47 -11.26
N TYR A 1125 -36.43 27.59 -11.50
CA TYR A 1125 -36.54 26.32 -10.78
C TYR A 1125 -36.54 25.11 -11.73
N ILE A 1126 -35.85 24.02 -11.38
CA ILE A 1126 -35.80 22.77 -12.14
C ILE A 1126 -36.39 21.65 -11.27
N VAL A 1127 -37.55 21.13 -11.69
CA VAL A 1127 -38.32 20.11 -10.97
C VAL A 1127 -37.87 18.71 -11.39
N THR A 1128 -37.47 17.90 -10.40
CA THR A 1128 -37.10 16.48 -10.53
C THR A 1128 -38.34 15.61 -10.32
N GLN A 1129 -38.67 14.75 -11.29
CA GLN A 1129 -39.98 14.04 -11.28
C GLN A 1129 -40.03 12.79 -10.40
N GLU A 1130 -38.91 12.09 -10.22
CA GLU A 1130 -38.82 10.82 -9.47
C GLU A 1130 -38.14 11.04 -8.10
N ASP A 1131 -38.16 12.27 -7.61
CA ASP A 1131 -37.49 12.68 -6.38
C ASP A 1131 -38.26 12.20 -5.14
N CYS A 1132 -37.60 11.37 -4.33
CA CYS A 1132 -38.16 10.85 -3.09
C CYS A 1132 -37.76 11.66 -1.85
N ALA A 1133 -36.85 12.64 -1.97
CA ALA A 1133 -36.33 13.45 -0.86
C ALA A 1133 -37.01 14.81 -0.76
N ILE A 1134 -37.23 15.47 -1.89
CA ILE A 1134 -38.13 16.61 -2.02
C ILE A 1134 -39.22 16.21 -3.04
N PRO A 1135 -40.32 15.57 -2.60
CA PRO A 1135 -41.38 15.11 -3.49
C PRO A 1135 -41.93 16.25 -4.36
N VAL A 1136 -42.35 15.92 -5.59
CA VAL A 1136 -42.84 16.91 -6.58
C VAL A 1136 -43.87 17.88 -5.98
N ALA A 1137 -44.80 17.40 -5.16
CA ALA A 1137 -45.80 18.24 -4.49
C ALA A 1137 -45.20 19.32 -3.57
N LEU A 1138 -44.07 19.04 -2.91
CA LEU A 1138 -43.34 20.03 -2.10
C LEU A 1138 -42.55 21.00 -2.98
N GLN A 1139 -41.98 20.53 -4.10
CA GLN A 1139 -41.33 21.40 -5.09
C GLN A 1139 -42.34 22.38 -5.71
N GLU A 1140 -43.53 21.89 -6.10
CA GLU A 1140 -44.64 22.71 -6.58
C GLU A 1140 -45.14 23.67 -5.49
N ASN A 1141 -45.22 23.26 -4.23
CA ASN A 1141 -45.57 24.15 -3.12
C ASN A 1141 -44.57 25.30 -2.95
N MET A 1142 -43.26 25.03 -3.05
CA MET A 1142 -42.24 26.08 -3.03
C MET A 1142 -42.35 27.03 -4.23
N ILE A 1143 -42.57 26.50 -5.43
CA ILE A 1143 -42.81 27.31 -6.65
C ILE A 1143 -44.06 28.19 -6.49
N ASN A 1144 -45.14 27.68 -5.90
CA ASN A 1144 -46.37 28.45 -5.70
C ASN A 1144 -46.24 29.49 -4.58
N THR A 1145 -45.50 29.18 -3.51
CA THR A 1145 -45.31 30.06 -2.36
C THR A 1145 -44.31 31.18 -2.65
N ASN A 1146 -43.30 30.91 -3.49
CA ASN A 1146 -42.21 31.82 -3.80
C ASN A 1146 -41.89 31.80 -5.32
N PRO A 1147 -42.71 32.43 -6.16
CA PRO A 1147 -42.71 32.19 -7.61
C PRO A 1147 -41.40 32.61 -8.31
N PRO A 1148 -40.74 31.68 -9.05
CA PRO A 1148 -39.60 31.99 -9.91
C PRO A 1148 -40.06 32.65 -11.22
N GLU A 1149 -39.13 33.26 -11.96
CA GLU A 1149 -39.37 33.82 -13.29
C GLU A 1149 -39.79 32.74 -14.31
N GLY A 1150 -39.30 31.51 -14.13
CA GLY A 1150 -39.72 30.34 -14.91
C GLY A 1150 -39.26 29.04 -14.26
N PHE A 1151 -39.91 27.93 -14.64
CA PHE A 1151 -39.53 26.60 -14.14
C PHE A 1151 -39.56 25.54 -15.24
N PHE A 1152 -38.74 24.50 -15.06
CA PHE A 1152 -38.47 23.47 -16.07
C PHE A 1152 -38.65 22.07 -15.47
N TRP A 1153 -39.19 21.14 -16.26
CA TRP A 1153 -39.42 19.76 -15.85
C TRP A 1153 -38.33 18.81 -16.34
N LEU A 1154 -37.58 18.20 -15.42
CA LEU A 1154 -36.54 17.23 -15.73
C LEU A 1154 -37.07 15.80 -15.61
N LYS A 1155 -37.69 15.29 -16.68
CA LYS A 1155 -38.41 14.01 -16.66
C LYS A 1155 -37.51 12.81 -16.37
N GLY A 1156 -37.97 11.95 -15.44
CA GLY A 1156 -37.27 10.73 -15.06
C GLY A 1156 -35.90 10.96 -14.42
N SER A 1157 -35.73 12.08 -13.71
CA SER A 1157 -34.61 12.31 -12.79
C SER A 1157 -35.04 12.04 -11.36
N ASP A 1158 -34.13 11.44 -10.59
CA ASP A 1158 -34.20 11.36 -9.14
C ASP A 1158 -33.71 12.67 -8.49
N HIS A 1159 -33.55 12.66 -7.18
CA HIS A 1159 -32.99 13.76 -6.41
C HIS A 1159 -31.55 14.15 -6.81
N ALA A 1160 -30.81 13.28 -7.51
CA ALA A 1160 -29.46 13.53 -7.99
C ALA A 1160 -29.40 13.68 -9.53
N PRO A 1161 -30.02 14.72 -10.12
CA PRO A 1161 -30.14 14.85 -11.58
C PRO A 1161 -28.80 15.00 -12.31
N PHE A 1162 -27.76 15.46 -11.62
CA PHE A 1162 -26.37 15.47 -12.10
C PHE A 1162 -25.79 14.06 -12.32
N PHE A 1163 -26.40 13.02 -11.76
CA PHE A 1163 -26.06 11.61 -12.01
C PHE A 1163 -27.06 10.90 -12.92
N SER A 1164 -28.37 11.01 -12.64
CA SER A 1164 -29.43 10.32 -13.38
C SER A 1164 -29.73 10.93 -14.75
N ARG A 1165 -29.67 12.27 -14.90
CA ARG A 1165 -30.02 12.99 -16.15
C ARG A 1165 -29.04 14.12 -16.54
N PRO A 1166 -27.71 13.93 -16.50
CA PRO A 1166 -26.73 15.01 -16.68
C PRO A 1166 -26.85 15.75 -18.03
N GLN A 1167 -27.10 15.08 -19.15
CA GLN A 1167 -27.23 15.75 -20.45
C GLN A 1167 -28.50 16.59 -20.56
N SER A 1168 -29.61 16.11 -19.99
CA SER A 1168 -30.88 16.85 -19.97
C SER A 1168 -30.81 18.04 -19.01
N LEU A 1169 -30.14 17.87 -17.85
CA LEU A 1169 -29.86 18.96 -16.92
C LEU A 1169 -28.98 20.05 -17.57
N HIS A 1170 -27.85 19.65 -18.17
CA HIS A 1170 -26.97 20.57 -18.90
C HIS A 1170 -27.73 21.37 -19.96
N LYS A 1171 -28.60 20.72 -20.75
CA LYS A 1171 -29.42 21.42 -21.76
C LYS A 1171 -30.29 22.51 -21.12
N ILE A 1172 -30.95 22.24 -20.00
CA ILE A 1172 -31.80 23.22 -19.31
C ILE A 1172 -30.94 24.36 -18.72
N LEU A 1173 -29.77 24.08 -18.16
CA LEU A 1173 -28.86 25.12 -17.65
C LEU A 1173 -28.39 26.07 -18.77
N VAL A 1174 -28.05 25.53 -19.95
CA VAL A 1174 -27.71 26.33 -21.14
C VAL A 1174 -28.92 27.09 -21.69
N GLU A 1175 -30.12 26.50 -21.63
CA GLU A 1175 -31.36 27.18 -22.03
C GLU A 1175 -31.64 28.39 -21.13
N ILE A 1176 -31.48 28.25 -19.80
CA ILE A 1176 -31.63 29.33 -18.82
C ILE A 1176 -30.55 30.41 -18.99
N SER A 1177 -29.28 30.05 -19.27
CA SER A 1177 -28.22 31.04 -19.48
C SER A 1177 -28.53 31.97 -20.66
N GLN A 1178 -29.21 31.45 -21.69
CA GLN A 1178 -29.60 32.18 -22.91
C GLN A 1178 -30.85 33.06 -22.79
N ILE A 1179 -31.64 32.95 -21.70
CA ILE A 1179 -32.82 33.81 -21.51
C ILE A 1179 -32.37 35.28 -21.33
N PRO A 1180 -32.74 36.22 -22.22
CA PRO A 1180 -32.30 37.61 -22.12
C PRO A 1180 -32.87 38.27 -20.85
N PRO A 1181 -32.29 39.39 -20.39
CA PRO A 1181 -32.94 40.22 -19.38
C PRO A 1181 -34.29 40.71 -19.90
N LYS A 1182 -35.29 40.83 -19.02
CA LYS A 1182 -36.53 41.52 -19.37
C LYS A 1182 -36.17 42.96 -19.71
N SER A 1183 -36.52 43.42 -20.91
CA SER A 1183 -36.43 44.84 -21.26
C SER A 1183 -37.28 45.63 -20.28
N GLU A 1184 -36.68 46.62 -19.61
CA GLU A 1184 -37.42 47.56 -18.75
C GLU A 1184 -38.54 48.23 -19.55
N SER A 1185 -39.74 48.23 -18.97
CA SER A 1185 -40.96 48.86 -19.49
C SER A 1185 -41.60 49.71 -18.39
#